data_AF-A0A3D3P347-F1
#
_entry.id   AF-A0A3D3P347-F1
#
_cell.length_a   1.000
_cell.length_b   1.000
_cell.length_c   1.000
_cell.angle_alpha   90.00
_cell.angle_beta   90.00
_cell.angle_gamma   90.00
#
_symmetry.space_group_name_H-M   'P 1'
#
loop_
_entity.id
_entity.type
_entity.pdbx_description
1 polymer ?
#
loop_
_entity_poly.entity_id
_entity_poly.type
_entity_poly.pdbx_seq_one_letter_code
_entity_poly.pdbx_strand_id
1 'polypeptide(L)'
;MQFQKVSNRLSVLISTGLALLSSALLGQGADIFYTGAGNNNQWDYAANWNGGTIPNDSRTGAAFNREGTQVVLDSSTSALCRGFMLGMYGKTNSATVKGGLLECTWLDVGRCDQNGGNGTLTISGGEIRIANYLNIPTQFATQVDPNKIGYGRVDLLNGILSATTLHIGNGQTGSNGGLGILHITDGILILNGDRTTQIQDYLADGKITTTEPNTIQFDFNTSNQGKTTITAGIIDNSYRGFADQPYPPNGLESCDAVAAISWKSAEGAERQQIYFGTSSNPPLVANVSGNRTEYELPTLNPETTYYWRVDTTKGEFTNRGPIWSFFQRPANVCPNIAPPWNDYCVFLQQEIQGKKHGFLAGNKTNYIGGFMPSWRQQEDETIGFTHPFHNDLRSRGFGMVNDEKTGYGHDLTGWEFYKSTKVAYGTVIINGQRYESPVPIAMYWRPDRMICEYLVGGVTIREEKFIALNDTACSIITSDSPITLEFAGQSFYDPRATVSTTATCTFDSTNNLVHLVEGGINLVKPYQQEVKQGVMMYDGMSTILSASKTLENYTNTTEATGQQKYSFTLPCDSNGLSLVWAMNDDKAIAIAQAQSVLADSNAALEEKTDHMNDLLNNQIPYFRCSDDEIVQVYYFLWAIYLMYYIDVDEGFERYSHTQTAVNNFLGMHRYDANIQIPVGSWIADKESYANGNVLLWKEMLPFADLTTGRIPADNIGKTWYSGLSGGVTGHVIGAWKIYEHSRDKAFLGNAYDFYRALMWNSIPGFWGHQYEAADILSKMALELGYHQQEADHWQNIVNVTNYQNWFDSLWQKNGVKDYFGAGDPNKLSWTTFAYLNLKDFPEDLARDMVETWALDDVTGFNRQGQIGTNDLVSWQELIDNGGNTNFMITPDTNFFALKGIYRSGIYDHANRLTLAHLKNYHMKWGIPCAPEAVRADYGFHGDQYSNFNAGKILLILEDICGLSYSLVENSFTIADHMPQEWTFMETYVPIKNGGQNYWTRFKIKRNEVGGIINKDLEVENNRLLNLNIEPWLEDISVLEA
;
A
#
# COMPACT_ATOMS: atom_id res chain seq x y z
N MET A 1 60.14 -49.17 6.56
CA MET A 1 61.22 -49.26 5.56
C MET A 1 60.58 -49.66 4.24
N GLN A 2 60.45 -48.79 3.25
CA GLN A 2 61.56 -48.31 2.40
C GLN A 2 62.10 -49.45 1.52
N PHE A 3 61.45 -49.76 0.40
CA PHE A 3 61.97 -50.77 -0.52
C PHE A 3 61.49 -50.40 -1.94
N GLN A 4 62.27 -50.52 -3.00
CA GLN A 4 63.37 -51.44 -3.18
C GLN A 4 64.32 -50.95 -4.28
N LYS A 5 65.60 -51.06 -3.96
CA LYS A 5 66.72 -51.18 -4.88
C LYS A 5 66.49 -52.41 -5.80
N VAL A 6 66.88 -52.28 -7.08
CA VAL A 6 67.24 -53.38 -8.02
C VAL A 6 66.07 -54.09 -8.72
N SER A 7 65.94 -53.91 -10.05
CA SER A 7 66.26 -54.97 -11.04
C SER A 7 65.99 -54.50 -12.49
N ASN A 8 66.94 -54.83 -13.37
CA ASN A 8 66.96 -54.71 -14.84
C ASN A 8 67.22 -53.32 -15.46
N ARG A 9 68.40 -53.11 -16.08
CA ARG A 9 68.80 -53.61 -17.42
C ARG A 9 67.83 -53.07 -18.47
N LEU A 10 68.25 -52.22 -19.42
CA LEU A 10 69.23 -52.56 -20.45
C LEU A 10 69.15 -54.03 -20.92
N SER A 11 67.93 -54.45 -21.25
CA SER A 11 67.58 -55.16 -22.48
C SER A 11 66.69 -54.17 -23.25
N VAL A 12 67.16 -53.39 -24.23
CA VAL A 12 67.80 -53.81 -25.49
C VAL A 12 67.02 -54.94 -26.13
N LEU A 13 66.58 -54.67 -27.37
CA LEU A 13 65.72 -55.47 -28.27
C LEU A 13 64.25 -55.36 -27.87
N ILE A 14 63.49 -54.35 -28.31
CA ILE A 14 63.28 -53.89 -29.69
C ILE A 14 63.07 -52.36 -29.66
N SER A 15 63.71 -51.48 -30.41
CA SER A 15 64.97 -51.46 -31.15
C SER A 15 65.20 -49.99 -31.54
N THR A 16 66.15 -49.32 -30.89
CA THR A 16 66.92 -48.24 -31.52
C THR A 16 67.44 -48.79 -32.85
N GLY A 17 66.94 -48.30 -33.98
CA GLY A 17 67.42 -48.81 -35.27
C GLY A 17 66.46 -48.64 -36.43
N LEU A 18 65.81 -47.49 -36.58
CA LEU A 18 65.52 -46.95 -37.92
C LEU A 18 65.22 -45.44 -37.79
N ALA A 19 66.25 -44.65 -38.08
CA ALA A 19 66.21 -43.27 -38.53
C ALA A 19 65.61 -42.19 -37.58
N LEU A 20 66.35 -41.34 -36.84
CA LEU A 20 67.73 -40.88 -37.02
C LEU A 20 68.12 -40.76 -38.49
N LEU A 21 67.27 -40.10 -39.28
CA LEU A 21 67.62 -39.51 -40.58
C LEU A 21 66.61 -38.48 -41.15
N SER A 22 65.53 -38.07 -40.46
CA SER A 22 64.53 -37.14 -41.07
C SER A 22 64.11 -35.88 -40.32
N SER A 23 64.42 -35.65 -39.03
CA SER A 23 64.04 -34.37 -38.38
C SER A 23 65.20 -33.48 -37.93
N ALA A 24 66.44 -33.86 -38.26
CA ALA A 24 67.52 -32.88 -38.42
C ALA A 24 67.33 -31.99 -39.68
N LEU A 25 66.13 -31.99 -40.29
CA LEU A 25 65.77 -31.19 -41.47
C LEU A 25 64.24 -31.04 -41.62
N LEU A 26 63.50 -30.40 -40.70
CA LEU A 26 62.08 -30.03 -40.96
C LEU A 26 61.70 -28.67 -40.31
N GLY A 27 62.08 -27.61 -41.02
CA GLY A 27 61.45 -26.27 -41.09
C GLY A 27 60.96 -25.60 -39.81
N GLN A 28 61.65 -24.54 -39.39
CA GLN A 28 61.02 -23.38 -38.76
C GLN A 28 59.68 -23.11 -39.46
N GLY A 29 58.56 -23.06 -38.73
CA GLY A 29 57.29 -22.61 -39.32
C GLY A 29 57.53 -21.27 -39.98
N ALA A 30 57.56 -21.27 -41.31
CA ALA A 30 57.92 -20.13 -42.12
C ALA A 30 56.85 -19.06 -41.94
N ASP A 31 57.27 -17.81 -41.92
CA ASP A 31 56.33 -16.70 -42.00
C ASP A 31 55.69 -16.73 -43.40
N ILE A 32 54.37 -16.69 -43.43
CA ILE A 32 53.60 -16.64 -44.68
C ILE A 32 53.38 -15.16 -44.99
N PHE A 33 53.84 -14.75 -46.16
CA PHE A 33 53.74 -13.37 -46.60
C PHE A 33 52.38 -13.07 -47.23
N TYR A 34 51.76 -11.99 -46.78
CA TYR A 34 50.57 -11.45 -47.42
C TYR A 34 50.98 -10.73 -48.71
N THR A 35 50.60 -11.28 -49.85
CA THR A 35 50.89 -10.72 -51.16
C THR A 35 49.89 -9.62 -51.52
N GLY A 36 48.63 -9.72 -51.08
CA GLY A 36 47.56 -8.82 -51.52
C GLY A 36 47.34 -8.86 -53.04
N ALA A 37 47.57 -10.03 -53.65
CA ALA A 37 47.39 -10.23 -55.09
C ALA A 37 45.94 -10.57 -55.48
N GLY A 38 45.07 -10.83 -54.51
CA GLY A 38 43.65 -11.06 -54.71
C GLY A 38 42.88 -9.78 -55.05
N ASN A 39 41.59 -9.94 -55.39
CA ASN A 39 40.70 -8.84 -55.74
C ASN A 39 40.05 -8.14 -54.53
N ASN A 40 40.42 -8.52 -53.31
CA ASN A 40 39.96 -7.93 -52.07
C ASN A 40 41.10 -7.93 -51.02
N ASN A 41 40.86 -7.30 -49.88
CA ASN A 41 41.84 -7.21 -48.79
C ASN A 41 41.57 -8.20 -47.64
N GLN A 42 40.71 -9.20 -47.84
CA GLN A 42 40.26 -10.09 -46.76
C GLN A 42 41.35 -11.08 -46.35
N TRP A 43 41.47 -11.35 -45.04
CA TRP A 43 42.41 -12.31 -44.47
C TRP A 43 42.16 -13.74 -44.96
N ASP A 44 40.91 -14.15 -45.09
CA ASP A 44 40.49 -15.51 -45.45
C ASP A 44 40.49 -15.78 -46.97
N TYR A 45 40.87 -14.78 -47.79
CA TYR A 45 40.99 -14.96 -49.22
C TYR A 45 42.38 -15.49 -49.61
N ALA A 46 42.45 -16.79 -49.91
CA ALA A 46 43.70 -17.51 -50.18
C ALA A 46 44.62 -16.82 -51.21
N ALA A 47 44.07 -16.18 -52.25
CA ALA A 47 44.85 -15.49 -53.27
C ALA A 47 45.68 -14.29 -52.74
N ASN A 48 45.34 -13.79 -51.56
CA ASN A 48 46.09 -12.74 -50.88
C ASN A 48 47.34 -13.24 -50.15
N TRP A 49 47.57 -14.56 -50.09
CA TRP A 49 48.70 -15.15 -49.40
C TRP A 49 49.67 -15.83 -50.37
N ASN A 50 50.96 -15.76 -50.04
CA ASN A 50 51.99 -16.39 -50.84
C ASN A 50 51.74 -17.90 -50.93
N GLY A 51 51.62 -18.41 -52.17
CA GLY A 51 51.32 -19.82 -52.43
C GLY A 51 49.89 -20.25 -52.12
N GLY A 52 48.97 -19.33 -51.81
CA GLY A 52 47.57 -19.65 -51.49
C GLY A 52 47.33 -20.13 -50.06
N THR A 53 48.34 -20.12 -49.19
CA THR A 53 48.27 -20.68 -47.84
C THR A 53 47.93 -19.59 -46.82
N ILE A 54 46.76 -19.67 -46.19
CA ILE A 54 46.35 -18.72 -45.13
C ILE A 54 46.95 -19.19 -43.79
N PRO A 55 47.56 -18.31 -42.97
CA PRO A 55 47.96 -18.66 -41.61
C PRO A 55 46.74 -19.09 -40.78
N ASN A 56 46.81 -20.30 -40.21
CA ASN A 56 45.71 -20.89 -39.44
C ASN A 56 46.18 -21.75 -38.24
N ASP A 57 47.43 -21.60 -37.81
CA ASP A 57 47.99 -22.33 -36.67
C ASP A 57 48.96 -21.48 -35.83
N SER A 58 49.27 -21.94 -34.63
CA SER A 58 50.20 -21.27 -33.72
C SER A 58 51.68 -21.43 -34.09
N ARG A 59 52.00 -22.03 -35.25
CA ARG A 59 53.39 -22.30 -35.70
C ARG A 59 53.83 -21.36 -36.83
N THR A 60 52.89 -20.87 -37.62
CA THR A 60 53.10 -20.02 -38.81
C THR A 60 52.90 -18.54 -38.51
N GLY A 61 53.82 -17.68 -38.95
CA GLY A 61 53.70 -16.22 -38.82
C GLY A 61 52.88 -15.62 -39.96
N ALA A 62 52.14 -14.56 -39.67
CA ALA A 62 51.45 -13.72 -40.64
C ALA A 62 52.28 -12.44 -40.88
N ALA A 63 52.96 -12.40 -42.02
CA ALA A 63 53.94 -11.37 -42.34
C ALA A 63 53.44 -10.37 -43.40
N PHE A 64 53.45 -9.08 -43.05
CA PHE A 64 53.01 -8.00 -43.92
C PHE A 64 54.22 -7.13 -44.33
N ASN A 65 54.93 -7.53 -45.39
CA ASN A 65 56.19 -6.92 -45.85
C ASN A 65 56.11 -6.27 -47.24
N ARG A 66 54.90 -5.92 -47.70
CA ARG A 66 54.67 -5.25 -48.98
C ARG A 66 54.10 -3.84 -48.76
N GLU A 67 54.68 -2.85 -49.41
CA GLU A 67 54.24 -1.46 -49.27
C GLU A 67 52.75 -1.30 -49.61
N GLY A 68 52.00 -0.61 -48.77
CA GLY A 68 50.59 -0.33 -48.97
C GLY A 68 49.65 -1.51 -48.72
N THR A 69 50.14 -2.62 -48.17
CA THR A 69 49.27 -3.75 -47.79
C THR A 69 48.22 -3.30 -46.78
N GLN A 70 46.96 -3.64 -47.06
CA GLN A 70 45.82 -3.49 -46.16
C GLN A 70 45.17 -4.85 -45.99
N VAL A 71 45.03 -5.32 -44.76
CA VAL A 71 44.33 -6.58 -44.45
C VAL A 71 43.07 -6.30 -43.64
N VAL A 72 41.98 -6.99 -43.96
CA VAL A 72 40.70 -6.85 -43.27
C VAL A 72 40.30 -8.20 -42.70
N LEU A 73 39.98 -8.22 -41.40
CA LEU A 73 39.29 -9.30 -40.73
C LEU A 73 37.86 -8.83 -40.48
N ASP A 74 36.92 -9.44 -41.19
CA ASP A 74 35.49 -9.13 -41.06
C ASP A 74 34.88 -9.94 -39.91
N SER A 75 33.61 -9.67 -39.58
CA SER A 75 32.93 -10.28 -38.43
C SER A 75 32.86 -11.81 -38.45
N SER A 76 33.00 -12.44 -39.61
CA SER A 76 33.00 -13.90 -39.77
C SER A 76 34.39 -14.54 -39.69
N THR A 77 35.46 -13.76 -39.62
CA THR A 77 36.83 -14.28 -39.67
C THR A 77 37.28 -14.81 -38.31
N SER A 78 37.78 -16.04 -38.26
CA SER A 78 38.51 -16.60 -37.12
C SER A 78 39.93 -16.92 -37.56
N ALA A 79 40.88 -16.06 -37.18
CA ALA A 79 42.27 -16.11 -37.58
C ALA A 79 43.14 -16.63 -36.43
N LEU A 80 44.06 -17.54 -36.75
CA LEU A 80 45.04 -18.08 -35.81
C LEU A 80 46.43 -18.03 -36.44
N CYS A 81 47.39 -17.41 -35.76
CA CYS A 81 48.79 -17.39 -36.21
C CYS A 81 49.77 -17.42 -35.02
N ARG A 82 51.04 -17.75 -35.27
CA ARG A 82 52.11 -17.61 -34.27
C ARG A 82 52.36 -16.14 -33.96
N GLY A 83 52.62 -15.35 -34.99
CA GLY A 83 52.96 -13.93 -34.88
C GLY A 83 52.24 -13.12 -35.94
N PHE A 84 51.67 -11.99 -35.56
CA PHE A 84 51.02 -11.05 -36.48
C PHE A 84 51.86 -9.79 -36.60
N MET A 85 52.39 -9.50 -37.79
CA MET A 85 53.49 -8.54 -37.98
C MET A 85 53.17 -7.45 -38.99
N LEU A 86 52.71 -6.29 -38.53
CA LEU A 86 52.48 -5.13 -39.39
C LEU A 86 53.70 -4.24 -39.49
N GLY A 87 53.81 -3.50 -40.60
CA GLY A 87 54.88 -2.53 -40.78
C GLY A 87 56.24 -3.19 -40.98
N MET A 88 56.32 -4.39 -41.56
CA MET A 88 57.56 -5.16 -41.54
C MET A 88 58.66 -4.49 -42.37
N TYR A 89 59.81 -4.26 -41.75
CA TYR A 89 61.10 -4.08 -42.44
C TYR A 89 61.11 -2.93 -43.47
N GLY A 90 60.72 -1.75 -43.00
CA GLY A 90 60.69 -0.50 -43.74
C GLY A 90 59.44 -0.28 -44.57
N LYS A 91 58.40 -1.09 -44.35
CA LYS A 91 57.14 -1.01 -45.08
C LYS A 91 56.06 -0.31 -44.29
N THR A 92 55.17 0.36 -45.03
CA THR A 92 53.92 0.91 -44.49
C THR A 92 52.77 -0.03 -44.79
N ASN A 93 52.10 -0.55 -43.76
CA ASN A 93 50.99 -1.48 -43.89
C ASN A 93 49.94 -1.25 -42.81
N SER A 94 48.71 -1.66 -43.06
CA SER A 94 47.63 -1.59 -42.07
C SER A 94 46.79 -2.86 -41.99
N ALA A 95 46.16 -3.06 -40.84
CA ALA A 95 45.11 -4.05 -40.65
C ALA A 95 43.87 -3.41 -40.02
N THR A 96 42.69 -3.88 -40.41
CA THR A 96 41.44 -3.53 -39.76
C THR A 96 40.73 -4.80 -39.30
N VAL A 97 40.44 -4.88 -38.00
CA VAL A 97 39.58 -5.91 -37.41
C VAL A 97 38.22 -5.28 -37.16
N LYS A 98 37.23 -5.61 -37.99
CA LYS A 98 35.87 -5.10 -37.87
C LYS A 98 34.99 -5.97 -36.96
N GLY A 99 35.40 -7.21 -36.75
CA GLY A 99 34.72 -8.22 -35.96
C GLY A 99 35.49 -9.55 -35.97
N GLY A 100 34.88 -10.62 -35.47
CA GLY A 100 35.50 -11.95 -35.47
C GLY A 100 36.55 -12.12 -34.37
N LEU A 101 37.44 -13.10 -34.53
CA LEU A 101 38.48 -13.46 -33.55
C LEU A 101 39.85 -13.53 -34.22
N LEU A 102 40.84 -12.85 -33.65
CA LEU A 102 42.26 -13.04 -33.98
C LEU A 102 43.01 -13.56 -32.76
N GLU A 103 43.53 -14.78 -32.86
CA GLU A 103 44.40 -15.37 -31.84
C GLU A 103 45.84 -15.41 -32.33
N CYS A 104 46.76 -14.91 -31.51
CA CYS A 104 48.19 -15.01 -31.81
C CYS A 104 49.04 -15.16 -30.56
N THR A 105 50.27 -15.67 -30.72
CA THR A 105 51.21 -15.77 -29.60
C THR A 105 51.80 -14.40 -29.27
N TRP A 106 52.11 -13.61 -30.29
CA TRP A 106 52.60 -12.23 -30.16
C TRP A 106 52.14 -11.39 -31.36
N LEU A 107 51.98 -10.09 -31.13
CA LEU A 107 51.52 -9.14 -32.13
C LEU A 107 52.44 -7.92 -32.14
N ASP A 108 52.97 -7.61 -33.32
CA ASP A 108 53.83 -6.45 -33.52
C ASP A 108 53.18 -5.47 -34.51
N VAL A 109 53.08 -4.21 -34.10
CA VAL A 109 52.61 -3.12 -34.95
C VAL A 109 53.77 -2.18 -35.23
N GLY A 110 54.34 -2.24 -36.43
CA GLY A 110 55.56 -1.51 -36.77
C GLY A 110 56.82 -2.35 -36.53
N ARG A 111 56.88 -3.58 -37.04
CA ARG A 111 58.04 -4.48 -36.84
C ARG A 111 59.22 -4.07 -37.71
N CYS A 112 60.32 -3.65 -37.09
CA CYS A 112 61.39 -2.96 -37.81
C CYS A 112 62.58 -3.85 -38.18
N ASP A 113 63.28 -3.49 -39.26
CA ASP A 113 64.67 -3.85 -39.55
C ASP A 113 65.51 -2.56 -39.68
N GLN A 114 66.72 -2.64 -40.25
CA GLN A 114 67.56 -1.47 -40.57
C GLN A 114 66.89 -0.41 -41.49
N ASN A 115 65.72 -0.71 -42.06
CA ASN A 115 64.96 0.19 -42.92
C ASN A 115 63.74 0.83 -42.21
N GLY A 116 63.55 0.58 -40.92
CA GLY A 116 62.40 1.05 -40.14
C GLY A 116 61.21 0.11 -40.24
N GLY A 117 59.99 0.62 -40.06
CA GLY A 117 58.75 -0.16 -40.18
C GLY A 117 57.54 0.63 -39.68
N ASN A 118 56.45 0.68 -40.46
CA ASN A 118 55.28 1.51 -40.16
C ASN A 118 53.99 0.69 -40.22
N GLY A 119 53.44 0.35 -39.05
CA GLY A 119 52.23 -0.45 -38.92
C GLY A 119 51.08 0.34 -38.31
N THR A 120 49.86 0.15 -38.82
CA THR A 120 48.63 0.62 -38.17
C THR A 120 47.61 -0.51 -38.03
N LEU A 121 47.13 -0.77 -36.81
CA LEU A 121 46.06 -1.72 -36.52
C LEU A 121 44.84 -0.97 -36.02
N THR A 122 43.73 -1.04 -36.75
CA THR A 122 42.45 -0.47 -36.32
C THR A 122 41.51 -1.60 -35.90
N ILE A 123 40.93 -1.48 -34.71
CA ILE A 123 39.99 -2.44 -34.14
C ILE A 123 38.68 -1.67 -33.96
N SER A 124 37.67 -2.01 -34.76
CA SER A 124 36.34 -1.39 -34.72
C SER A 124 35.25 -2.37 -34.28
N GLY A 125 35.64 -3.56 -33.80
CA GLY A 125 34.78 -4.62 -33.29
C GLY A 125 35.53 -5.95 -33.18
N GLY A 126 34.91 -6.97 -32.58
CA GLY A 126 35.49 -8.31 -32.43
C GLY A 126 36.50 -8.42 -31.28
N GLU A 127 37.25 -9.52 -31.25
CA GLU A 127 38.20 -9.83 -30.19
C GLU A 127 39.58 -10.21 -30.74
N ILE A 128 40.64 -9.63 -30.15
CA ILE A 128 42.03 -10.04 -30.39
C ILE A 128 42.59 -10.59 -29.09
N ARG A 129 43.08 -11.84 -29.13
CA ARG A 129 43.72 -12.52 -27.99
C ARG A 129 45.18 -12.78 -28.26
N ILE A 130 46.05 -12.14 -27.48
CA ILE A 130 47.49 -12.23 -27.60
C ILE A 130 48.04 -12.98 -26.40
N ALA A 131 48.53 -14.20 -26.61
CA ALA A 131 48.97 -15.05 -25.50
C ALA A 131 50.17 -14.45 -24.73
N ASN A 132 51.01 -13.66 -25.39
CA ASN A 132 52.24 -13.12 -24.81
C ASN A 132 52.39 -11.60 -24.99
N TYR A 133 53.12 -11.15 -26.01
CA TYR A 133 53.53 -9.75 -26.17
C TYR A 133 52.69 -9.03 -27.22
N LEU A 134 52.14 -7.88 -26.84
CA LEU A 134 51.70 -6.83 -27.76
C LEU A 134 52.77 -5.74 -27.78
N ASN A 135 53.39 -5.52 -28.93
CA ASN A 135 54.46 -4.54 -29.10
C ASN A 135 54.07 -3.44 -30.10
N ILE A 136 54.27 -2.19 -29.71
CA ILE A 136 53.94 -1.00 -30.48
C ILE A 136 55.09 0.02 -30.34
N PRO A 137 56.05 0.10 -31.26
CA PRO A 137 56.47 -0.91 -32.24
C PRO A 137 57.43 -1.97 -31.67
N THR A 138 57.79 -2.96 -32.50
CA THR A 138 58.92 -3.88 -32.24
C THR A 138 60.14 -3.45 -33.05
N GLN A 139 61.16 -2.95 -32.36
CA GLN A 139 62.46 -2.63 -32.94
C GLN A 139 63.48 -3.73 -32.56
N PHE A 140 64.45 -4.10 -33.41
CA PHE A 140 65.48 -5.09 -33.04
C PHE A 140 66.77 -4.43 -32.56
N ALA A 141 67.40 -5.01 -31.53
CA ALA A 141 68.59 -4.47 -30.84
C ALA A 141 69.88 -4.36 -31.68
N THR A 142 69.84 -4.70 -32.98
CA THR A 142 70.95 -4.53 -33.93
C THR A 142 70.76 -3.32 -34.85
N GLN A 143 69.68 -2.55 -34.67
CA GLN A 143 69.35 -1.39 -35.51
C GLN A 143 69.98 -0.11 -34.95
N VAL A 144 70.56 0.70 -35.83
CA VAL A 144 71.42 1.83 -35.44
C VAL A 144 71.16 3.12 -36.23
N ASP A 145 70.20 3.14 -37.17
CA ASP A 145 69.85 4.37 -37.91
C ASP A 145 68.76 5.16 -37.15
N PRO A 146 69.08 6.29 -36.49
CA PRO A 146 68.11 7.10 -35.76
C PRO A 146 67.07 7.79 -36.67
N ASN A 147 67.26 7.81 -38.00
CA ASN A 147 66.31 8.41 -38.94
C ASN A 147 65.27 7.40 -39.47
N LYS A 148 65.42 6.11 -39.17
CA LYS A 148 64.55 5.03 -39.64
C LYS A 148 64.02 4.23 -38.45
N ILE A 149 63.34 4.93 -37.54
CA ILE A 149 62.70 4.32 -36.37
C ILE A 149 61.41 3.60 -36.76
N GLY A 150 60.96 2.69 -35.89
CA GLY A 150 59.64 2.09 -36.02
C GLY A 150 58.52 3.04 -35.68
N TYR A 151 57.40 2.89 -36.38
CA TYR A 151 56.13 3.50 -36.06
C TYR A 151 55.05 2.44 -35.92
N GLY A 152 54.44 2.39 -34.74
CA GLY A 152 53.31 1.52 -34.45
C GLY A 152 52.13 2.33 -33.97
N ARG A 153 50.96 2.14 -34.59
CA ARG A 153 49.71 2.72 -34.10
C ARG A 153 48.63 1.66 -33.95
N VAL A 154 48.01 1.60 -32.78
CA VAL A 154 46.80 0.81 -32.55
C VAL A 154 45.65 1.77 -32.25
N ASP A 155 44.60 1.71 -33.04
CA ASP A 155 43.34 2.43 -32.82
C ASP A 155 42.29 1.42 -32.33
N LEU A 156 42.05 1.38 -31.02
CA LEU A 156 41.05 0.55 -30.36
C LEU A 156 39.75 1.35 -30.23
N LEU A 157 39.01 1.39 -31.33
CA LEU A 157 37.80 2.19 -31.46
C LEU A 157 36.57 1.48 -30.87
N ASN A 158 36.55 0.14 -30.90
CA ASN A 158 35.56 -0.73 -30.28
C ASN A 158 36.15 -2.16 -30.16
N GLY A 159 35.43 -3.13 -29.60
CA GLY A 159 35.90 -4.51 -29.43
C GLY A 159 36.86 -4.70 -28.26
N ILE A 160 37.44 -5.91 -28.16
CA ILE A 160 38.29 -6.32 -27.02
C ILE A 160 39.68 -6.68 -27.52
N LEU A 161 40.70 -6.08 -26.92
CA LEU A 161 42.11 -6.43 -27.12
C LEU A 161 42.66 -6.98 -25.81
N SER A 162 43.17 -8.22 -25.82
CA SER A 162 43.76 -8.83 -24.62
C SER A 162 45.19 -9.29 -24.86
N ALA A 163 46.07 -9.03 -23.89
CA ALA A 163 47.47 -9.43 -23.95
C ALA A 163 48.03 -9.79 -22.57
N THR A 164 49.08 -10.62 -22.51
CA THR A 164 49.78 -10.86 -21.24
C THR A 164 50.70 -9.69 -20.87
N THR A 165 51.40 -9.14 -21.87
CA THR A 165 52.34 -8.02 -21.67
C THR A 165 52.19 -7.00 -22.80
N LEU A 166 52.12 -5.72 -22.44
CA LEU A 166 52.10 -4.59 -23.36
C LEU A 166 53.43 -3.85 -23.35
N HIS A 167 54.03 -3.66 -24.53
CA HIS A 167 55.20 -2.81 -24.73
C HIS A 167 54.87 -1.67 -25.70
N ILE A 168 55.00 -0.42 -25.24
CA ILE A 168 54.89 0.76 -26.10
C ILE A 168 56.21 1.54 -26.02
N GLY A 169 56.94 1.57 -27.13
CA GLY A 169 58.17 2.36 -27.28
C GLY A 169 59.27 2.08 -26.25
N ASN A 170 59.48 0.84 -25.81
CA ASN A 170 60.53 0.50 -24.85
C ASN A 170 61.54 -0.53 -25.40
N GLY A 171 62.67 -0.05 -25.91
CA GLY A 171 63.96 -0.64 -25.56
C GLY A 171 64.64 -1.64 -26.51
N GLN A 172 64.70 -1.38 -27.81
CA GLN A 172 65.68 -2.02 -28.71
C GLN A 172 66.22 -0.99 -29.73
N THR A 173 67.55 -0.95 -29.88
CA THR A 173 68.41 0.19 -30.28
C THR A 173 67.99 1.04 -31.49
N GLY A 174 68.30 2.34 -31.38
CA GLY A 174 67.85 3.48 -32.22
C GLY A 174 66.92 4.37 -31.37
N SER A 175 67.03 5.71 -31.46
CA SER A 175 66.38 6.68 -30.53
C SER A 175 65.08 6.16 -29.89
N ASN A 176 65.21 5.63 -28.67
CA ASN A 176 64.14 5.21 -27.75
C ASN A 176 63.20 4.03 -28.14
N GLY A 177 63.54 3.14 -29.09
CA GLY A 177 62.74 1.92 -29.34
C GLY A 177 61.48 2.12 -30.19
N GLY A 178 61.44 3.18 -30.98
CA GLY A 178 60.39 3.51 -31.94
C GLY A 178 59.24 4.30 -31.34
N LEU A 179 58.38 4.86 -32.20
CA LEU A 179 57.22 5.66 -31.82
C LEU A 179 55.97 4.79 -31.81
N GLY A 180 55.43 4.55 -30.62
CA GLY A 180 54.23 3.74 -30.41
C GLY A 180 53.08 4.55 -29.85
N ILE A 181 51.89 4.37 -30.41
CA ILE A 181 50.65 4.99 -29.92
C ILE A 181 49.55 3.93 -29.83
N LEU A 182 48.88 3.87 -28.69
CA LEU A 182 47.61 3.19 -28.51
C LEU A 182 46.53 4.24 -28.26
N HIS A 183 45.56 4.35 -29.16
CA HIS A 183 44.42 5.26 -29.03
C HIS A 183 43.16 4.46 -28.71
N ILE A 184 42.42 4.85 -27.68
CA ILE A 184 41.24 4.12 -27.19
C ILE A 184 40.03 5.07 -27.16
N THR A 185 38.90 4.67 -27.73
CA THR A 185 37.61 5.40 -27.59
C THR A 185 36.55 4.52 -26.93
N ASP A 186 35.99 3.52 -27.63
CA ASP A 186 34.92 2.67 -27.08
C ASP A 186 35.35 1.20 -26.91
N GLY A 187 36.61 0.87 -27.21
CA GLY A 187 37.14 -0.49 -27.04
C GLY A 187 37.77 -0.73 -25.67
N ILE A 188 37.93 -2.01 -25.32
CA ILE A 188 38.43 -2.47 -24.01
C ILE A 188 39.78 -3.16 -24.17
N LEU A 189 40.80 -2.69 -23.45
CA LEU A 189 42.10 -3.36 -23.32
C LEU A 189 42.15 -4.14 -22.00
N ILE A 190 42.55 -5.41 -22.06
CA ILE A 190 42.69 -6.29 -20.89
C ILE A 190 44.11 -6.85 -20.81
N LEU A 191 44.78 -6.64 -19.68
CA LEU A 191 46.15 -7.11 -19.44
C LEU A 191 46.23 -8.06 -18.25
N ASN A 192 47.00 -9.14 -18.36
CA ASN A 192 47.23 -10.05 -17.23
C ASN A 192 48.11 -9.40 -16.15
N GLY A 193 47.71 -9.59 -14.88
CA GLY A 193 48.38 -9.06 -13.70
C GLY A 193 48.04 -7.59 -13.41
N ASP A 194 48.61 -7.08 -12.30
CA ASP A 194 48.55 -5.66 -11.96
C ASP A 194 49.53 -4.88 -12.83
N ARG A 195 49.00 -4.05 -13.73
CA ARG A 195 49.73 -3.20 -14.66
C ARG A 195 49.43 -1.73 -14.42
N THR A 196 48.79 -1.37 -13.31
CA THR A 196 48.32 -0.01 -13.03
C THR A 196 49.42 1.04 -13.17
N THR A 197 50.59 0.81 -12.55
CA THR A 197 51.77 1.71 -12.69
C THR A 197 52.25 1.81 -14.13
N GLN A 198 52.34 0.69 -14.85
CA GLN A 198 52.77 0.68 -16.25
C GLN A 198 51.81 1.51 -17.14
N ILE A 199 50.51 1.40 -16.90
CA ILE A 199 49.49 2.17 -17.64
C ILE A 199 49.56 3.64 -17.30
N GLN A 200 49.74 4.00 -16.02
CA GLN A 200 49.95 5.38 -15.59
C GLN A 200 51.17 6.01 -16.28
N ASP A 201 52.28 5.30 -16.34
CA ASP A 201 53.49 5.77 -17.02
C ASP A 201 53.26 5.99 -18.53
N TYR A 202 52.57 5.05 -19.20
CA TYR A 202 52.23 5.21 -20.63
C TYR A 202 51.25 6.35 -20.90
N LEU A 203 50.32 6.64 -19.98
CA LEU A 203 49.44 7.80 -20.08
C LEU A 203 50.22 9.11 -19.91
N ALA A 204 51.10 9.17 -18.91
CA ALA A 204 51.95 10.34 -18.66
C ALA A 204 52.89 10.63 -19.83
N ASP A 205 53.40 9.58 -20.48
CA ASP A 205 54.25 9.66 -21.68
C ASP A 205 53.46 9.99 -22.98
N GLY A 206 52.12 10.06 -22.93
CA GLY A 206 51.28 10.28 -24.11
C GLY A 206 51.24 9.10 -25.09
N LYS A 207 51.64 7.91 -24.63
CA LYS A 207 51.67 6.66 -25.42
C LYS A 207 50.30 5.98 -25.49
N ILE A 208 49.47 6.17 -24.46
CA ILE A 208 48.04 5.83 -24.49
C ILE A 208 47.26 7.14 -24.54
N THR A 209 46.31 7.25 -25.47
CA THR A 209 45.54 8.47 -25.71
C THR A 209 44.06 8.14 -25.93
N THR A 210 43.20 9.16 -25.80
CA THR A 210 41.77 9.10 -26.14
C THR A 210 41.33 10.43 -26.77
N THR A 211 40.06 10.55 -27.14
CA THR A 211 39.45 11.76 -27.72
C THR A 211 38.55 12.44 -26.71
N GLU A 212 38.70 13.76 -26.52
CA GLU A 212 37.81 14.58 -25.68
C GLU A 212 36.32 14.42 -26.09
N PRO A 213 35.36 14.30 -25.15
CA PRO A 213 35.48 14.49 -23.69
C PRO A 213 35.84 13.23 -22.89
N ASN A 214 36.27 12.15 -23.56
CA ASN A 214 36.58 10.90 -22.86
C ASN A 214 37.88 11.01 -22.07
N THR A 215 37.95 10.28 -20.98
CA THR A 215 39.15 10.09 -20.16
C THR A 215 39.48 8.62 -20.06
N ILE A 216 40.76 8.25 -19.99
CA ILE A 216 41.16 6.85 -19.81
C ILE A 216 40.87 6.44 -18.37
N GLN A 217 40.08 5.39 -18.19
CA GLN A 217 39.82 4.73 -16.92
C GLN A 217 40.55 3.39 -16.90
N PHE A 218 41.10 3.02 -15.75
CA PHE A 218 41.66 1.68 -15.57
C PHE A 218 41.46 1.18 -14.14
N ASP A 219 41.22 -0.12 -14.03
CA ASP A 219 41.08 -0.80 -12.75
C ASP A 219 41.91 -2.09 -12.73
N PHE A 220 42.29 -2.52 -11.53
CA PHE A 220 42.85 -3.85 -11.29
C PHE A 220 41.89 -4.66 -10.42
N ASN A 221 41.66 -5.92 -10.80
CA ASN A 221 40.78 -6.88 -10.12
C ASN A 221 39.29 -6.51 -10.01
N THR A 222 38.84 -5.33 -10.46
CA THR A 222 37.45 -4.90 -10.28
C THR A 222 36.59 -5.41 -11.43
N SER A 223 36.98 -5.11 -12.67
CA SER A 223 36.27 -5.53 -13.87
C SER A 223 36.65 -6.96 -14.29
N ASN A 224 37.91 -7.36 -14.06
CA ASN A 224 38.42 -8.68 -14.40
C ASN A 224 39.39 -9.19 -13.31
N GLN A 225 39.06 -10.31 -12.67
CA GLN A 225 39.89 -10.89 -11.60
C GLN A 225 41.29 -11.29 -12.13
N GLY A 226 42.33 -10.85 -11.42
CA GLY A 226 43.74 -11.08 -11.74
C GLY A 226 44.28 -10.24 -12.89
N LYS A 227 43.52 -9.25 -13.39
CA LYS A 227 43.83 -8.50 -14.60
C LYS A 227 43.64 -6.99 -14.41
N THR A 228 44.33 -6.21 -15.23
CA THR A 228 44.13 -4.77 -15.39
C THR A 228 43.23 -4.53 -16.60
N THR A 229 42.14 -3.80 -16.42
CA THR A 229 41.20 -3.43 -17.49
C THR A 229 41.35 -1.94 -17.76
N ILE A 230 41.43 -1.55 -19.04
CA ILE A 230 41.56 -0.17 -19.48
C ILE A 230 40.43 0.14 -20.46
N THR A 231 39.69 1.21 -20.21
CA THR A 231 38.59 1.73 -21.03
C THR A 231 38.76 3.24 -21.20
N ALA A 232 38.01 3.85 -22.12
CA ALA A 232 37.87 5.30 -22.16
C ALA A 232 36.39 5.66 -21.96
N GLY A 233 36.13 6.68 -21.14
CA GLY A 233 34.79 7.14 -20.82
C GLY A 233 34.79 8.47 -20.07
N ILE A 234 33.62 9.09 -19.94
CA ILE A 234 33.48 10.36 -19.20
C ILE A 234 33.53 10.06 -17.70
N ILE A 235 34.47 10.68 -16.97
CA ILE A 235 34.45 10.68 -15.49
C ILE A 235 33.58 11.86 -15.03
N ASP A 236 32.39 11.57 -14.47
CA ASP A 236 31.63 12.56 -13.71
C ASP A 236 32.09 12.56 -12.24
N ASN A 237 33.01 13.47 -11.91
CA ASN A 237 33.48 13.73 -10.55
C ASN A 237 32.61 14.76 -9.80
N SER A 238 31.37 15.02 -10.22
CA SER A 238 30.52 16.02 -9.55
C SER A 238 29.37 15.37 -8.80
N TYR A 239 29.49 15.24 -7.47
CA TYR A 239 28.30 15.11 -6.63
C TYR A 239 27.49 16.40 -6.79
N ARG A 240 26.26 16.32 -7.30
CA ARG A 240 25.34 17.46 -7.50
C ARG A 240 23.99 17.29 -6.80
N GLY A 241 23.91 16.40 -5.81
CA GLY A 241 22.69 16.19 -5.05
C GLY A 241 22.41 17.36 -4.11
N PHE A 242 21.18 17.87 -4.11
CA PHE A 242 20.69 18.91 -3.17
C PHE A 242 19.51 18.36 -2.38
N ALA A 243 19.29 18.90 -1.18
CA ALA A 243 18.03 18.67 -0.48
C ALA A 243 16.88 19.35 -1.23
N ASP A 244 15.72 18.71 -1.27
CA ASP A 244 14.49 19.19 -1.90
C ASP A 244 13.25 18.89 -1.03
N GLN A 245 12.05 19.19 -1.55
CA GLN A 245 10.77 19.02 -0.84
C GLN A 245 10.75 19.59 0.59
N PRO A 246 11.00 20.91 0.76
CA PRO A 246 11.05 21.54 2.07
C PRO A 246 9.69 21.61 2.76
N TYR A 247 9.69 21.41 4.08
CA TYR A 247 8.63 21.82 4.99
C TYR A 247 9.20 22.64 6.15
N PRO A 248 8.62 23.80 6.51
CA PRO A 248 7.63 24.56 5.73
C PRO A 248 8.09 24.80 4.29
N PRO A 249 7.18 24.74 3.30
CA PRO A 249 7.54 25.05 1.93
C PRO A 249 8.08 26.45 1.80
N ASN A 250 8.89 26.65 0.77
CA ASN A 250 9.39 27.98 0.47
C ASN A 250 8.24 28.96 0.18
N GLY A 251 8.19 30.05 0.94
CA GLY A 251 7.17 31.08 0.84
C GLY A 251 5.92 30.81 1.68
N LEU A 252 5.88 29.76 2.52
CA LEU A 252 4.71 29.52 3.38
C LEU A 252 4.48 30.70 4.32
N GLU A 253 3.26 31.20 4.37
CA GLU A 253 2.81 32.10 5.43
C GLU A 253 2.06 31.30 6.50
N SER A 254 2.80 30.81 7.49
CA SER A 254 2.28 29.91 8.50
C SER A 254 1.42 30.66 9.52
N CYS A 255 0.18 30.24 9.65
CA CYS A 255 -0.68 30.60 10.77
C CYS A 255 -0.30 29.89 12.06
N ASP A 256 0.28 28.71 11.92
CA ASP A 256 0.58 27.78 13.00
C ASP A 256 2.03 27.90 13.41
N ALA A 257 2.33 27.59 14.67
CA ALA A 257 3.70 27.57 15.15
C ALA A 257 4.45 26.42 14.47
N VAL A 258 5.50 26.76 13.71
CA VAL A 258 6.33 25.73 13.07
C VAL A 258 7.28 25.13 14.10
N ALA A 259 6.98 23.92 14.55
CA ALA A 259 7.77 23.21 15.56
C ALA A 259 9.02 22.50 14.99
N ALA A 260 9.04 22.19 13.69
CA ALA A 260 10.16 21.54 13.02
C ALA A 260 10.22 21.91 11.53
N ILE A 261 11.40 21.76 10.94
CA ILE A 261 11.61 21.75 9.50
C ILE A 261 11.92 20.33 9.03
N SER A 262 11.42 19.93 7.86
CA SER A 262 11.73 18.65 7.23
C SER A 262 12.00 18.80 5.74
N TRP A 263 12.75 17.87 5.16
CA TRP A 263 13.17 17.90 3.76
C TRP A 263 13.46 16.49 3.26
N LYS A 264 13.52 16.31 1.94
CA LYS A 264 14.07 15.12 1.33
C LYS A 264 15.59 15.30 1.13
N SER A 265 16.36 14.35 1.64
CA SER A 265 17.82 14.35 1.51
C SER A 265 18.24 13.95 0.10
N ALA A 266 19.37 14.48 -0.35
CA ALA A 266 19.95 14.11 -1.64
C ALA A 266 20.43 12.65 -1.65
N GLU A 267 20.20 11.94 -2.76
CA GLU A 267 20.64 10.55 -2.90
C GLU A 267 22.15 10.41 -2.68
N GLY A 268 22.54 9.45 -1.84
CA GLY A 268 23.94 9.17 -1.52
C GLY A 268 24.62 10.24 -0.66
N ALA A 269 23.90 11.18 -0.05
CA ALA A 269 24.46 12.08 0.96
C ALA A 269 24.96 11.26 2.16
N GLU A 270 26.16 11.57 2.64
CA GLU A 270 26.76 10.95 3.82
C GLU A 270 26.53 11.80 5.08
N ARG A 271 26.56 13.12 4.92
CA ARG A 271 26.38 14.13 5.99
C ARG A 271 25.61 15.34 5.49
N GLN A 272 24.94 16.04 6.40
CA GLN A 272 24.16 17.24 6.10
C GLN A 272 24.39 18.34 7.12
N GLN A 273 24.34 19.58 6.67
CA GLN A 273 24.50 20.78 7.50
C GLN A 273 23.22 21.62 7.42
N ILE A 274 22.60 21.87 8.57
CA ILE A 274 21.31 22.55 8.66
C ILE A 274 21.55 24.00 9.07
N TYR A 275 21.04 24.93 8.27
CA TYR A 275 21.12 26.36 8.53
C TYR A 275 19.72 26.89 8.81
N PHE A 276 19.53 27.68 9.87
CA PHE A 276 18.23 28.25 10.24
C PHE A 276 18.41 29.60 10.97
N GLY A 277 17.60 30.61 10.61
CA GLY A 277 17.56 31.90 11.32
C GLY A 277 16.69 32.94 10.62
N THR A 278 16.74 34.19 11.07
CA THR A 278 15.94 35.31 10.51
C THR A 278 16.66 36.11 9.41
N SER A 279 17.88 35.70 9.06
CA SER A 279 18.71 36.30 7.99
C SER A 279 18.61 35.48 6.72
N SER A 280 18.53 36.13 5.55
CA SER A 280 18.55 35.47 4.23
C SER A 280 19.81 34.65 3.97
N ASN A 281 20.90 34.88 4.72
CA ASN A 281 21.98 33.92 4.89
C ASN A 281 21.92 33.34 6.31
N PRO A 282 21.17 32.25 6.54
CA PRO A 282 20.95 31.71 7.88
C PRO A 282 22.24 31.08 8.44
N PRO A 283 22.47 31.14 9.77
CA PRO A 283 23.61 30.51 10.43
C PRO A 283 23.47 28.98 10.49
N LEU A 284 24.59 28.27 10.59
CA LEU A 284 24.62 26.81 10.82
C LEU A 284 24.10 26.51 12.23
N VAL A 285 23.08 25.65 12.34
CA VAL A 285 22.48 25.24 13.62
C VAL A 285 22.75 23.78 13.98
N ALA A 286 23.00 22.89 12.99
CA ALA A 286 23.31 21.48 13.26
C ALA A 286 24.09 20.79 12.13
N ASN A 287 24.81 19.73 12.47
CA ASN A 287 25.34 18.74 11.52
C ASN A 287 24.69 17.39 11.82
N VAL A 288 24.16 16.72 10.80
CA VAL A 288 23.42 15.47 10.94
C VAL A 288 23.89 14.43 9.90
N SER A 289 23.48 13.18 10.10
CA SER A 289 23.74 12.11 9.13
C SER A 289 22.99 12.33 7.82
N GLY A 290 23.49 11.74 6.73
CA GLY A 290 22.90 11.84 5.40
C GLY A 290 21.46 11.34 5.27
N ASN A 291 21.00 10.48 6.18
CA ASN A 291 19.65 9.93 6.22
C ASN A 291 18.67 10.73 7.11
N ARG A 292 19.13 11.77 7.82
CA ARG A 292 18.23 12.60 8.65
C ARG A 292 17.49 13.61 7.77
N THR A 293 16.18 13.69 7.94
CA THR A 293 15.26 14.46 7.07
C THR A 293 14.39 15.45 7.85
N GLU A 294 14.67 15.63 9.15
CA GLU A 294 13.92 16.53 10.03
C GLU A 294 14.81 17.16 11.11
N TYR A 295 14.46 18.38 11.52
CA TYR A 295 15.07 19.15 12.58
C TYR A 295 14.05 19.99 13.36
N GLU A 296 13.94 19.73 14.65
CA GLU A 296 13.11 20.51 15.59
C GLU A 296 13.62 21.93 15.74
N LEU A 297 12.69 22.88 15.76
CA LEU A 297 12.95 24.31 15.90
C LEU A 297 12.66 24.78 17.34
N PRO A 298 13.35 25.84 17.81
CA PRO A 298 12.95 26.52 19.03
C PRO A 298 11.61 27.25 18.83
N THR A 299 11.00 27.72 19.92
CA THR A 299 9.82 28.59 19.83
C THR A 299 10.12 29.81 18.96
N LEU A 300 9.30 30.00 17.93
CA LEU A 300 9.44 31.07 16.95
C LEU A 300 8.62 32.30 17.36
N ASN A 301 9.14 33.48 17.04
CA ASN A 301 8.42 34.73 17.23
C ASN A 301 7.40 34.89 16.09
N PRO A 302 6.18 35.37 16.38
CA PRO A 302 5.27 35.82 15.34
C PRO A 302 5.84 37.03 14.59
N GLU A 303 5.22 37.37 13.47
CA GLU A 303 5.61 38.51 12.62
C GLU A 303 7.05 38.43 12.10
N THR A 304 7.58 37.21 11.95
CA THR A 304 8.99 37.01 11.64
C THR A 304 9.14 36.09 10.43
N THR A 305 9.95 36.51 9.45
CA THR A 305 10.40 35.64 8.36
C THR A 305 11.61 34.85 8.80
N TYR A 306 11.52 33.53 8.69
CA TYR A 306 12.62 32.60 8.92
C TYR A 306 13.14 32.07 7.60
N TYR A 307 14.45 31.89 7.52
CA TYR A 307 15.17 31.33 6.38
C TYR A 307 15.92 30.08 6.83
N TRP A 308 15.94 29.08 5.97
CA TRP A 308 16.62 27.83 6.25
C TRP A 308 17.16 27.17 4.98
N ARG A 309 18.13 26.28 5.15
CA ARG A 309 18.83 25.59 4.06
C ARG A 309 19.45 24.31 4.59
N VAL A 310 19.56 23.29 3.73
CA VAL A 310 20.33 22.08 4.03
C VAL A 310 21.42 21.88 2.98
N ASP A 311 22.67 21.88 3.42
CA ASP A 311 23.82 21.60 2.57
C ASP A 311 24.19 20.11 2.69
N THR A 312 24.31 19.41 1.57
CA THR A 312 24.52 17.95 1.50
C THR A 312 25.97 17.64 1.15
N THR A 313 26.55 16.60 1.76
CA THR A 313 27.96 16.22 1.55
C THR A 313 28.11 14.75 1.20
N LYS A 314 28.94 14.44 0.19
CA LYS A 314 29.39 13.09 -0.16
C LYS A 314 30.90 13.10 -0.43
N GLY A 315 31.68 12.34 0.33
CA GLY A 315 33.15 12.40 0.27
C GLY A 315 33.66 13.80 0.61
N GLU A 316 34.43 14.41 -0.31
CA GLU A 316 34.97 15.77 -0.18
C GLU A 316 34.06 16.86 -0.77
N PHE A 317 32.95 16.49 -1.41
CA PHE A 317 32.06 17.44 -2.09
C PHE A 317 30.89 17.84 -1.17
N THR A 318 30.78 19.13 -0.88
CA THR A 318 29.61 19.73 -0.20
C THR A 318 28.85 20.62 -1.17
N ASN A 319 27.60 20.28 -1.42
CA ASN A 319 26.69 21.08 -2.22
C ASN A 319 25.85 21.98 -1.34
N ARG A 320 25.83 23.27 -1.68
CA ARG A 320 25.00 24.25 -1.01
C ARG A 320 23.55 24.10 -1.47
N GLY A 321 22.63 23.83 -0.55
CA GLY A 321 21.21 23.69 -0.85
C GLY A 321 20.53 25.01 -1.24
N PRO A 322 19.31 24.95 -1.81
CA PRO A 322 18.45 26.12 -1.93
C PRO A 322 18.17 26.78 -0.57
N ILE A 323 18.02 28.11 -0.55
CA ILE A 323 17.50 28.81 0.63
C ILE A 323 15.99 28.82 0.54
N TRP A 324 15.34 28.29 1.56
CA TRP A 324 13.90 28.36 1.74
C TRP A 324 13.53 29.36 2.82
N SER A 325 12.31 29.85 2.79
CA SER A 325 11.81 30.77 3.80
C SER A 325 10.35 30.50 4.13
N PHE A 326 9.93 30.89 5.33
CA PHE A 326 8.52 30.96 5.70
C PHE A 326 8.29 32.16 6.63
N PHE A 327 7.09 32.71 6.61
CA PHE A 327 6.66 33.80 7.49
C PHE A 327 5.77 33.26 8.59
N GLN A 328 6.12 33.50 9.84
CA GLN A 328 5.27 33.18 10.99
C GLN A 328 4.26 34.32 11.18
N ARG A 329 2.99 34.10 10.83
CA ARG A 329 1.94 35.11 11.01
C ARG A 329 1.66 35.33 12.50
N PRO A 330 1.12 36.51 12.87
CA PRO A 330 0.45 36.70 14.15
C PRO A 330 -0.75 35.77 14.27
N ALA A 331 -0.95 35.16 15.46
CA ALA A 331 -2.09 34.29 15.71
C ALA A 331 -3.46 35.00 15.47
N ASN A 332 -3.54 36.32 15.67
CA ASN A 332 -4.75 37.11 15.49
C ASN A 332 -5.08 37.46 14.03
N VAL A 333 -4.22 37.15 13.06
CA VAL A 333 -4.45 37.43 11.62
C VAL A 333 -4.98 36.20 10.88
N CYS A 334 -4.94 35.03 11.50
CA CYS A 334 -5.39 33.79 10.89
C CYS A 334 -6.85 33.51 11.22
N PRO A 335 -7.73 33.34 10.20
CA PRO A 335 -9.12 32.99 10.44
C PRO A 335 -9.17 31.65 11.18
N ASN A 336 -9.66 31.66 12.42
CA ASN A 336 -10.01 30.44 13.11
C ASN A 336 -11.46 30.13 12.80
N ILE A 337 -11.70 29.57 11.60
CA ILE A 337 -13.02 29.10 11.21
C ILE A 337 -13.24 27.69 11.76
N ALA A 338 -14.48 27.41 12.13
CA ALA A 338 -14.94 26.09 12.52
C ALA A 338 -16.33 25.88 11.89
N PRO A 339 -16.72 24.62 11.61
CA PRO A 339 -18.07 24.34 11.18
C PRO A 339 -19.08 24.76 12.27
N PRO A 340 -20.33 25.10 11.89
CA PRO A 340 -21.39 25.28 12.86
C PRO A 340 -21.58 24.01 13.70
N TRP A 341 -21.57 24.16 15.03
CA TRP A 341 -21.88 23.06 15.93
C TRP A 341 -23.31 22.57 15.71
N ASN A 342 -23.51 21.25 15.73
CA ASN A 342 -24.82 20.63 15.67
C ASN A 342 -24.92 19.48 16.69
N ASP A 343 -26.09 19.31 17.29
CA ASP A 343 -26.39 18.10 18.07
C ASP A 343 -26.71 16.98 17.08
N TYR A 344 -25.68 16.27 16.63
CA TYR A 344 -25.85 15.18 15.67
C TYR A 344 -26.58 13.99 16.26
N CYS A 345 -26.49 13.77 17.57
CA CYS A 345 -27.26 12.74 18.23
C CYS A 345 -28.77 13.01 18.14
N VAL A 346 -29.22 14.26 18.33
CA VAL A 346 -30.62 14.66 18.10
C VAL A 346 -30.97 14.67 16.62
N PHE A 347 -30.10 15.20 15.76
CA PHE A 347 -30.29 15.26 14.31
C PHE A 347 -30.51 13.88 13.69
N LEU A 348 -29.80 12.85 14.18
CA LEU A 348 -29.89 11.47 13.72
C LEU A 348 -30.95 10.65 14.46
N GLN A 349 -31.79 11.26 15.30
CA GLN A 349 -32.83 10.54 16.02
C GLN A 349 -33.84 9.92 15.04
N GLN A 350 -34.08 8.63 15.18
CA GLN A 350 -34.99 7.87 14.32
C GLN A 350 -36.01 7.11 15.16
N GLU A 351 -37.29 7.18 14.80
CA GLU A 351 -38.30 6.28 15.36
C GLU A 351 -38.22 4.93 14.64
N ILE A 352 -37.94 3.85 15.37
CA ILE A 352 -37.54 2.54 14.83
C ILE A 352 -38.43 1.36 15.25
N GLN A 353 -39.44 1.57 16.10
CA GLN A 353 -40.30 0.48 16.59
C GLN A 353 -40.97 -0.23 15.40
N GLY A 354 -40.81 -1.56 15.34
CA GLY A 354 -41.34 -2.39 14.25
C GLY A 354 -40.65 -2.20 12.88
N LYS A 355 -39.58 -1.40 12.80
CA LYS A 355 -38.84 -1.14 11.55
C LYS A 355 -37.45 -1.78 11.57
N LYS A 356 -36.69 -1.56 12.64
CA LYS A 356 -35.35 -2.11 12.85
C LYS A 356 -35.10 -2.41 14.33
N HIS A 357 -34.09 -3.23 14.63
CA HIS A 357 -33.68 -3.46 16.02
C HIS A 357 -32.94 -2.23 16.59
N GLY A 358 -32.95 -2.09 17.91
CA GLY A 358 -32.06 -1.17 18.61
C GLY A 358 -30.61 -1.63 18.50
N PHE A 359 -29.67 -0.72 18.35
CA PHE A 359 -28.23 -1.01 18.38
C PHE A 359 -27.49 0.09 19.15
N LEU A 360 -26.71 -0.31 20.15
CA LEU A 360 -25.80 0.59 20.88
C LEU A 360 -24.44 -0.08 20.97
N ALA A 361 -23.38 0.73 20.97
CA ALA A 361 -22.01 0.28 21.10
C ALA A 361 -21.23 1.13 22.13
N GLY A 362 -20.49 0.44 22.98
CA GLY A 362 -19.33 0.94 23.71
C GLY A 362 -18.03 0.52 23.02
N ASN A 363 -16.94 0.47 23.76
CA ASN A 363 -15.67 -0.05 23.27
C ASN A 363 -15.73 -1.59 23.17
N LYS A 364 -16.00 -2.28 24.30
CA LYS A 364 -16.06 -3.75 24.40
C LYS A 364 -17.45 -4.26 24.78
N THR A 365 -18.48 -3.42 24.73
CA THR A 365 -19.87 -3.82 24.97
C THR A 365 -20.75 -3.43 23.79
N ASN A 366 -21.63 -4.32 23.36
CA ASN A 366 -22.68 -4.04 22.39
C ASN A 366 -24.05 -4.37 23.01
N TYR A 367 -25.09 -3.71 22.49
CA TYR A 367 -26.48 -4.00 22.84
C TYR A 367 -27.33 -4.10 21.60
N ILE A 368 -28.10 -5.19 21.49
CA ILE A 368 -29.12 -5.37 20.45
C ILE A 368 -30.50 -5.50 21.11
N GLY A 369 -31.41 -4.61 20.72
CA GLY A 369 -32.76 -4.56 21.25
C GLY A 369 -33.73 -5.50 20.54
N GLY A 370 -34.33 -6.45 21.28
CA GLY A 370 -35.12 -7.54 20.71
C GLY A 370 -34.31 -8.42 19.74
N PHE A 371 -34.99 -9.18 18.86
CA PHE A 371 -34.32 -10.05 17.89
C PHE A 371 -34.99 -9.93 16.51
N MET A 372 -34.23 -9.40 15.54
CA MET A 372 -34.71 -9.14 14.19
C MET A 372 -33.74 -9.67 13.10
N PRO A 373 -33.60 -11.01 12.98
CA PRO A 373 -32.65 -11.63 12.06
C PRO A 373 -32.96 -11.28 10.60
N SER A 374 -32.01 -10.62 9.93
CA SER A 374 -32.12 -10.19 8.54
C SER A 374 -33.45 -9.48 8.26
N TRP A 375 -33.75 -8.43 9.05
CA TRP A 375 -34.94 -7.59 8.89
C TRP A 375 -36.29 -8.30 9.14
N ARG A 376 -36.28 -9.47 9.80
CA ARG A 376 -37.50 -10.20 10.18
C ARG A 376 -37.67 -10.17 11.68
N GLN A 377 -38.72 -9.51 12.16
CA GLN A 377 -39.02 -9.45 13.59
C GLN A 377 -39.36 -10.85 14.13
N GLN A 378 -38.63 -11.29 15.15
CA GLN A 378 -38.83 -12.56 15.87
C GLN A 378 -39.07 -12.34 17.37
N GLU A 379 -38.47 -11.30 17.94
CA GLU A 379 -38.64 -10.88 19.33
C GLU A 379 -38.68 -9.36 19.39
N ASP A 380 -39.66 -8.79 20.11
CA ASP A 380 -39.74 -7.36 20.39
C ASP A 380 -38.70 -6.94 21.44
N GLU A 381 -38.30 -5.68 21.38
CA GLU A 381 -37.64 -5.03 22.53
C GLU A 381 -38.60 -4.97 23.73
N THR A 382 -38.05 -4.94 24.94
CA THR A 382 -38.82 -4.70 26.16
C THR A 382 -38.04 -3.88 27.19
N ILE A 383 -38.68 -3.56 28.32
CA ILE A 383 -38.08 -2.76 29.39
C ILE A 383 -36.94 -3.55 30.07
N GLY A 384 -35.79 -2.93 30.32
CA GLY A 384 -34.57 -3.56 30.86
C GLY A 384 -33.48 -3.81 29.81
N PHE A 385 -32.94 -5.02 29.72
CA PHE A 385 -31.90 -5.37 28.75
C PHE A 385 -32.16 -6.74 28.12
N THR A 386 -32.50 -6.77 26.82
CA THR A 386 -32.67 -8.05 26.10
C THR A 386 -31.32 -8.71 25.86
N HIS A 387 -30.47 -8.12 25.01
CA HIS A 387 -29.22 -8.73 24.55
C HIS A 387 -28.00 -7.78 24.63
N PRO A 388 -27.57 -7.37 25.84
CA PRO A 388 -26.24 -6.81 26.02
C PRO A 388 -25.20 -7.94 25.98
N PHE A 389 -24.07 -7.68 25.35
CA PHE A 389 -22.99 -8.67 25.26
C PHE A 389 -21.62 -8.02 25.21
N HIS A 390 -20.64 -8.70 25.79
CA HIS A 390 -19.24 -8.29 25.79
C HIS A 390 -18.58 -8.75 24.49
N ASN A 391 -17.90 -7.85 23.79
CA ASN A 391 -17.22 -8.12 22.55
C ASN A 391 -15.79 -7.58 22.61
N ASP A 392 -14.87 -8.45 23.00
CA ASP A 392 -13.43 -8.19 22.95
C ASP A 392 -12.74 -9.01 21.86
N LEU A 393 -13.52 -9.67 20.99
CA LEU A 393 -13.01 -10.54 19.91
C LEU A 393 -12.25 -11.79 20.41
N ARG A 394 -12.44 -12.23 21.66
CA ARG A 394 -11.91 -13.53 22.14
C ARG A 394 -12.47 -14.72 21.36
N SER A 395 -13.70 -14.59 20.88
CA SER A 395 -14.37 -15.54 19.98
C SER A 395 -15.33 -14.80 19.07
N ARG A 396 -15.54 -15.35 17.86
CA ARG A 396 -16.60 -14.89 16.94
C ARG A 396 -17.85 -15.77 16.97
N GLY A 397 -17.94 -16.69 17.92
CA GLY A 397 -19.09 -17.56 18.08
C GLY A 397 -19.21 -18.13 19.48
N PHE A 398 -19.78 -19.32 19.63
CA PHE A 398 -20.27 -19.80 20.93
C PHE A 398 -19.15 -20.19 21.90
N GLY A 399 -17.98 -20.57 21.39
CA GLY A 399 -16.90 -21.07 22.24
C GLY A 399 -15.53 -20.95 21.62
N MET A 400 -14.55 -21.48 22.34
CA MET A 400 -13.13 -21.36 22.05
C MET A 400 -12.47 -22.73 22.13
N VAL A 401 -11.73 -23.08 21.08
CA VAL A 401 -10.94 -24.30 20.97
C VAL A 401 -9.67 -23.97 20.21
N ASN A 402 -8.58 -24.66 20.52
CA ASN A 402 -7.34 -24.56 19.75
C ASN A 402 -7.46 -25.31 18.44
N ASP A 403 -7.12 -24.64 17.35
CA ASP A 403 -7.05 -25.22 16.02
C ASP A 403 -5.80 -24.74 15.30
N GLU A 404 -5.10 -25.68 14.64
CA GLU A 404 -3.82 -25.39 13.99
C GLU A 404 -3.94 -24.40 12.82
N LYS A 405 -5.13 -24.24 12.22
CA LYS A 405 -5.34 -23.38 11.05
C LYS A 405 -5.98 -22.04 11.38
N THR A 406 -6.60 -21.92 12.56
CA THR A 406 -7.44 -20.76 12.91
C THR A 406 -7.18 -20.20 14.30
N GLY A 407 -6.27 -20.80 15.09
CA GLY A 407 -5.89 -20.32 16.41
C GLY A 407 -6.89 -20.71 17.50
N TYR A 408 -7.01 -19.87 18.53
CA TYR A 408 -7.89 -20.09 19.69
C TYR A 408 -9.05 -19.10 19.69
N GLY A 409 -10.26 -19.57 19.42
CA GLY A 409 -11.49 -18.75 19.47
C GLY A 409 -12.23 -18.55 18.14
N HIS A 410 -11.73 -19.10 17.03
CA HIS A 410 -12.49 -19.08 15.79
C HIS A 410 -13.67 -20.07 15.86
N ASP A 411 -14.88 -19.62 15.51
CA ASP A 411 -16.10 -20.45 15.41
C ASP A 411 -16.98 -20.00 14.25
N LEU A 412 -17.21 -20.88 13.28
CA LEU A 412 -18.02 -20.64 12.09
C LEU A 412 -19.55 -20.73 12.34
N THR A 413 -19.99 -21.13 13.53
CA THR A 413 -21.42 -21.36 13.81
C THR A 413 -22.09 -20.26 14.63
N GLY A 414 -21.30 -19.27 15.06
CA GLY A 414 -21.68 -18.23 16.01
C GLY A 414 -22.66 -17.15 15.57
N TRP A 415 -23.19 -17.20 14.35
CA TRP A 415 -24.07 -16.14 13.86
C TRP A 415 -25.27 -15.94 14.78
N GLU A 416 -25.46 -14.67 15.14
CA GLU A 416 -26.52 -14.22 16.05
C GLU A 416 -26.46 -14.87 17.45
N PHE A 417 -25.27 -15.18 17.98
CA PHE A 417 -25.16 -15.79 19.32
C PHE A 417 -25.74 -14.90 20.42
N TYR A 418 -25.71 -13.57 20.25
CA TYR A 418 -26.16 -12.61 21.25
C TYR A 418 -27.63 -12.81 21.64
N LYS A 419 -28.48 -13.41 20.80
CA LYS A 419 -29.88 -13.70 21.20
C LYS A 419 -29.99 -14.67 22.38
N SER A 420 -28.91 -15.38 22.68
CA SER A 420 -28.79 -16.29 23.82
C SER A 420 -28.31 -15.60 25.10
N THR A 421 -27.81 -14.35 25.01
CA THR A 421 -27.62 -13.48 26.18
C THR A 421 -28.96 -12.87 26.54
N LYS A 422 -29.65 -13.40 27.56
CA LYS A 422 -30.95 -12.88 28.02
C LYS A 422 -30.83 -12.38 29.46
N VAL A 423 -30.77 -11.06 29.63
CA VAL A 423 -30.16 -10.48 30.84
C VAL A 423 -31.16 -9.85 31.81
N ALA A 424 -32.03 -8.96 31.35
CA ALA A 424 -32.99 -8.27 32.22
C ALA A 424 -34.29 -8.01 31.47
N TYR A 425 -35.05 -9.08 31.23
CA TYR A 425 -36.39 -9.01 30.63
C TYR A 425 -37.38 -8.50 31.66
N GLY A 426 -37.97 -7.34 31.38
CA GLY A 426 -38.86 -6.67 32.33
C GLY A 426 -40.30 -7.15 32.29
N THR A 427 -40.89 -7.27 33.47
CA THR A 427 -42.33 -7.39 33.71
C THR A 427 -42.78 -6.19 34.53
N VAL A 428 -43.81 -5.50 34.06
CA VAL A 428 -44.39 -4.36 34.78
C VAL A 428 -45.54 -4.86 35.65
N ILE A 429 -45.53 -4.51 36.93
CA ILE A 429 -46.55 -4.91 37.90
C ILE A 429 -47.29 -3.67 38.40
N ILE A 430 -48.59 -3.58 38.11
CA ILE A 430 -49.47 -2.46 38.47
C ILE A 430 -50.66 -3.02 39.24
N ASN A 431 -50.86 -2.58 40.48
CA ASN A 431 -51.96 -3.04 41.35
C ASN A 431 -52.04 -4.58 41.46
N GLY A 432 -50.90 -5.27 41.44
CA GLY A 432 -50.79 -6.73 41.48
C GLY A 432 -51.03 -7.45 40.14
N GLN A 433 -51.42 -6.74 39.08
CA GLN A 433 -51.51 -7.29 37.74
C GLN A 433 -50.14 -7.24 37.05
N ARG A 434 -49.73 -8.36 36.43
CA ARG A 434 -48.46 -8.51 35.73
C ARG A 434 -48.64 -8.30 34.23
N TYR A 435 -47.71 -7.55 33.63
CA TYR A 435 -47.60 -7.32 32.19
C TYR A 435 -46.19 -7.73 31.77
N GLU A 436 -46.06 -8.95 31.26
CA GLU A 436 -44.77 -9.57 30.92
C GLU A 436 -44.26 -9.04 29.58
N SER A 437 -42.97 -8.69 29.54
CA SER A 437 -42.26 -8.20 28.35
C SER A 437 -43.08 -7.18 27.52
N PRO A 438 -43.51 -6.05 28.11
CA PRO A 438 -44.29 -5.06 27.38
C PRO A 438 -43.49 -4.53 26.19
N VAL A 439 -44.17 -4.42 25.05
CA VAL A 439 -43.60 -3.86 23.82
C VAL A 439 -43.66 -2.32 23.89
N PRO A 440 -42.58 -1.59 23.57
CA PRO A 440 -42.63 -0.15 23.47
C PRO A 440 -43.67 0.30 22.44
N ILE A 441 -44.39 1.38 22.73
CA ILE A 441 -45.25 2.05 21.76
C ILE A 441 -44.43 2.93 20.80
N ALA A 442 -43.22 3.32 21.19
CA ALA A 442 -42.25 4.02 20.36
C ALA A 442 -40.82 3.69 20.82
N MET A 443 -39.89 3.61 19.85
CA MET A 443 -38.46 3.45 20.09
C MET A 443 -37.71 4.51 19.28
N TYR A 444 -37.05 5.46 19.94
CA TYR A 444 -36.19 6.42 19.28
C TYR A 444 -34.73 6.00 19.41
N TRP A 445 -34.11 5.65 18.30
CA TRP A 445 -32.68 5.36 18.23
C TRP A 445 -31.89 6.64 17.97
N ARG A 446 -30.77 6.77 18.67
CA ARG A 446 -29.70 7.75 18.45
C ARG A 446 -28.35 7.02 18.54
N PRO A 447 -27.26 7.58 17.97
CA PRO A 447 -25.93 6.98 18.10
C PRO A 447 -25.42 6.84 19.55
N ASP A 448 -25.89 7.69 20.46
CA ASP A 448 -25.51 7.70 21.87
C ASP A 448 -26.42 6.85 22.77
N ARG A 449 -27.71 6.75 22.42
CA ARG A 449 -28.73 6.13 23.28
C ARG A 449 -29.95 5.63 22.50
N MET A 450 -30.76 4.81 23.15
CA MET A 450 -32.09 4.44 22.71
C MET A 450 -33.12 4.89 23.74
N ILE A 451 -34.25 5.41 23.27
CA ILE A 451 -35.34 5.92 24.09
C ILE A 451 -36.57 5.07 23.80
N CYS A 452 -37.09 4.38 24.82
CA CYS A 452 -38.29 3.57 24.72
C CYS A 452 -39.43 4.21 25.52
N GLU A 453 -40.62 4.27 24.92
CA GLU A 453 -41.83 4.74 25.57
C GLU A 453 -42.84 3.60 25.63
N TYR A 454 -43.47 3.41 26.79
CA TYR A 454 -44.43 2.34 27.02
C TYR A 454 -45.74 2.90 27.59
N LEU A 455 -46.85 2.26 27.23
CA LEU A 455 -48.15 2.45 27.86
C LEU A 455 -48.65 1.10 28.37
N VAL A 456 -48.55 0.88 29.69
CA VAL A 456 -48.82 -0.43 30.30
C VAL A 456 -49.84 -0.25 31.41
N GLY A 457 -50.98 -0.94 31.32
CA GLY A 457 -52.03 -0.85 32.35
C GLY A 457 -52.55 0.57 32.64
N GLY A 458 -52.42 1.50 31.67
CA GLY A 458 -52.76 2.92 31.84
C GLY A 458 -51.66 3.80 32.45
N VAL A 459 -50.48 3.24 32.70
CA VAL A 459 -49.28 3.94 33.21
C VAL A 459 -48.31 4.20 32.06
N THR A 460 -47.80 5.42 31.97
CA THR A 460 -46.76 5.80 31.01
C THR A 460 -45.39 5.56 31.63
N ILE A 461 -44.52 4.86 30.91
CA ILE A 461 -43.14 4.58 31.33
C ILE A 461 -42.20 5.06 30.23
N ARG A 462 -41.12 5.72 30.62
CA ARG A 462 -40.04 6.14 29.74
C ARG A 462 -38.74 5.50 30.18
N GLU A 463 -38.00 4.95 29.22
CA GLU A 463 -36.71 4.33 29.43
C GLU A 463 -35.67 4.90 28.48
N GLU A 464 -34.48 5.24 28.99
CA GLU A 464 -33.33 5.63 28.18
C GLU A 464 -32.18 4.64 28.41
N LYS A 465 -31.81 3.92 27.35
CA LYS A 465 -30.75 2.92 27.35
C LYS A 465 -29.50 3.48 26.66
N PHE A 466 -28.33 3.33 27.26
CA PHE A 466 -27.05 3.72 26.66
C PHE A 466 -25.92 2.80 27.14
N ILE A 467 -24.77 2.86 26.47
CA ILE A 467 -23.54 2.25 26.95
C ILE A 467 -22.58 3.37 27.30
N ALA A 468 -22.20 3.45 28.59
CA ALA A 468 -21.28 4.44 29.10
C ALA A 468 -19.87 4.24 28.54
N LEU A 469 -19.01 5.26 28.63
CA LEU A 469 -17.62 5.18 28.12
C LEU A 469 -16.77 4.12 28.84
N ASN A 470 -17.19 3.64 30.00
CA ASN A 470 -16.55 2.54 30.73
C ASN A 470 -17.12 1.15 30.40
N ASP A 471 -17.86 1.00 29.29
CA ASP A 471 -18.51 -0.22 28.81
C ASP A 471 -19.69 -0.77 29.64
N THR A 472 -20.17 -0.01 30.63
CA THR A 472 -21.39 -0.37 31.38
C THR A 472 -22.63 0.00 30.57
N ALA A 473 -23.51 -0.97 30.31
CA ALA A 473 -24.84 -0.69 29.79
C ALA A 473 -25.74 -0.17 30.92
N CYS A 474 -26.45 0.93 30.70
CA CYS A 474 -27.31 1.57 31.67
C CYS A 474 -28.69 1.85 31.07
N SER A 475 -29.73 1.57 31.85
CA SER A 475 -31.13 1.87 31.55
C SER A 475 -31.69 2.76 32.65
N ILE A 476 -32.05 4.00 32.31
CA ILE A 476 -32.69 4.96 33.20
C ILE A 476 -34.20 4.90 32.95
N ILE A 477 -34.98 4.52 33.95
CA ILE A 477 -36.40 4.25 33.82
C ILE A 477 -37.18 5.19 34.74
N THR A 478 -38.21 5.83 34.19
CA THR A 478 -39.16 6.67 34.93
C THR A 478 -40.59 6.26 34.62
N SER A 479 -41.49 6.44 35.58
CA SER A 479 -42.91 6.10 35.46
C SER A 479 -43.77 7.25 35.98
N ASP A 480 -44.89 7.53 35.32
CA ASP A 480 -45.83 8.58 35.77
C ASP A 480 -46.57 8.21 37.07
N SER A 481 -46.54 6.92 37.43
CA SER A 481 -47.20 6.34 38.60
C SER A 481 -46.28 5.32 39.29
N PRO A 482 -46.41 5.09 40.62
CA PRO A 482 -45.65 4.04 41.29
C PRO A 482 -45.99 2.65 40.75
N ILE A 483 -44.96 1.92 40.32
CA ILE A 483 -45.04 0.56 39.80
C ILE A 483 -43.93 -0.32 40.40
N THR A 484 -44.08 -1.63 40.27
CA THR A 484 -42.97 -2.57 40.51
C THR A 484 -42.51 -3.15 39.19
N LEU A 485 -41.21 -3.10 38.94
CA LEU A 485 -40.56 -3.77 37.82
C LEU A 485 -39.95 -5.06 38.32
N GLU A 486 -40.27 -6.18 37.69
CA GLU A 486 -39.55 -7.44 37.87
C GLU A 486 -38.65 -7.66 36.66
N PHE A 487 -37.36 -7.90 36.90
CA PHE A 487 -36.41 -8.26 35.84
C PHE A 487 -36.03 -9.72 35.98
N ALA A 488 -36.10 -10.46 34.88
CA ALA A 488 -35.67 -11.85 34.80
C ALA A 488 -34.54 -12.02 33.79
N GLY A 489 -33.61 -12.91 34.09
CA GLY A 489 -32.48 -13.21 33.21
C GLY A 489 -31.97 -14.63 33.40
N GLN A 490 -30.97 -14.99 32.60
CA GLN A 490 -30.38 -16.32 32.61
C GLN A 490 -28.88 -16.27 32.29
N SER A 491 -28.18 -17.32 32.71
CA SER A 491 -26.83 -17.61 32.20
C SER A 491 -26.89 -18.03 30.73
N PHE A 492 -25.78 -17.81 30.01
CA PHE A 492 -25.65 -18.14 28.61
C PHE A 492 -25.99 -19.62 28.35
N TYR A 493 -26.87 -19.85 27.40
CA TYR A 493 -27.26 -21.18 26.94
C TYR A 493 -27.83 -21.07 25.54
N ASP A 494 -27.25 -21.80 24.59
CA ASP A 494 -27.80 -21.91 23.24
C ASP A 494 -28.12 -23.39 22.94
N PRO A 495 -29.38 -23.76 22.68
CA PRO A 495 -29.75 -25.15 22.44
C PRO A 495 -29.09 -25.75 21.18
N ARG A 496 -28.53 -24.92 20.28
CA ARG A 496 -27.80 -25.37 19.09
C ARG A 496 -26.35 -25.80 19.41
N ALA A 497 -25.78 -25.31 20.52
CA ALA A 497 -24.35 -25.42 20.79
C ALA A 497 -24.00 -25.88 22.21
N THR A 498 -24.77 -25.52 23.23
CA THR A 498 -24.39 -25.77 24.63
C THR A 498 -24.53 -27.23 25.03
N VAL A 499 -23.41 -27.82 25.44
CA VAL A 499 -23.32 -29.21 25.91
C VAL A 499 -23.57 -29.28 27.42
N SER A 500 -22.94 -28.39 28.17
CA SER A 500 -23.10 -28.25 29.61
C SER A 500 -22.79 -26.84 30.06
N THR A 501 -23.32 -26.45 31.22
CA THR A 501 -22.98 -25.18 31.85
C THR A 501 -22.60 -25.39 33.31
N THR A 502 -21.58 -24.65 33.73
CA THR A 502 -21.05 -24.56 35.09
C THR A 502 -21.35 -23.20 35.70
N ALA A 503 -22.22 -22.41 35.07
CA ALA A 503 -22.54 -21.06 35.48
C ALA A 503 -23.11 -21.03 36.90
N THR A 504 -22.80 -19.96 37.63
CA THR A 504 -23.32 -19.73 38.99
C THR A 504 -23.94 -18.34 39.08
N CYS A 505 -25.03 -18.21 39.83
CA CYS A 505 -25.69 -16.93 40.05
C CYS A 505 -25.94 -16.74 41.55
N THR A 506 -25.51 -15.60 42.08
CA THR A 506 -25.64 -15.26 43.50
C THR A 506 -26.09 -13.82 43.67
N PHE A 507 -26.69 -13.52 44.81
CA PHE A 507 -27.04 -12.15 45.19
C PHE A 507 -26.09 -11.66 46.29
N ASP A 508 -25.44 -10.54 46.02
CA ASP A 508 -24.62 -9.82 46.99
C ASP A 508 -25.42 -8.63 47.51
N SER A 509 -26.01 -8.80 48.68
CA SER A 509 -26.79 -7.77 49.34
C SER A 509 -25.93 -6.60 49.85
N THR A 510 -24.63 -6.79 50.03
CA THR A 510 -23.72 -5.73 50.50
C THR A 510 -23.48 -4.70 49.40
N ASN A 511 -23.29 -5.18 48.17
CA ASN A 511 -23.07 -4.34 47.00
C ASN A 511 -24.35 -4.12 46.16
N ASN A 512 -25.51 -4.59 46.64
CA ASN A 512 -26.80 -4.50 45.94
C ASN A 512 -26.73 -5.00 44.48
N LEU A 513 -26.25 -6.23 44.27
CA LEU A 513 -26.04 -6.75 42.92
C LEU A 513 -26.32 -8.24 42.78
N VAL A 514 -26.73 -8.64 41.58
CA VAL A 514 -26.73 -10.02 41.11
C VAL A 514 -25.39 -10.26 40.42
N HIS A 515 -24.66 -11.27 40.88
CA HIS A 515 -23.40 -11.71 40.31
C HIS A 515 -23.60 -13.05 39.62
N LEU A 516 -23.49 -13.04 38.29
CA LEU A 516 -23.51 -14.21 37.45
C LEU A 516 -22.08 -14.49 36.96
N VAL A 517 -21.58 -15.71 37.14
CA VAL A 517 -20.33 -16.18 36.53
C VAL A 517 -20.71 -17.15 35.44
N GLU A 518 -20.33 -16.82 34.20
CA GLU A 518 -20.57 -17.68 33.05
C GLU A 518 -19.58 -18.85 33.02
N GLY A 519 -19.99 -19.96 32.43
CA GLY A 519 -19.11 -21.13 32.33
C GLY A 519 -19.76 -22.33 31.69
N GLY A 520 -18.95 -23.14 31.02
CA GLY A 520 -19.39 -24.39 30.43
C GLY A 520 -18.66 -24.80 29.16
N ILE A 521 -19.26 -25.76 28.47
CA ILE A 521 -18.75 -26.36 27.25
C ILE A 521 -19.77 -26.18 26.13
N ASN A 522 -19.30 -25.64 25.00
CA ASN A 522 -20.08 -25.48 23.78
C ASN A 522 -19.50 -26.33 22.64
N LEU A 523 -20.34 -26.70 21.69
CA LEU A 523 -19.93 -27.19 20.38
C LEU A 523 -19.44 -26.01 19.55
N VAL A 524 -18.25 -26.17 18.96
CA VAL A 524 -17.54 -25.13 18.22
C VAL A 524 -17.10 -25.70 16.88
N LYS A 525 -17.19 -24.87 15.83
CA LYS A 525 -16.76 -25.21 14.48
C LYS A 525 -15.55 -24.36 14.08
N PRO A 526 -14.31 -24.72 14.50
CA PRO A 526 -13.16 -23.87 14.29
C PRO A 526 -12.72 -23.80 12.82
N TYR A 527 -12.85 -24.89 12.06
CA TYR A 527 -12.47 -24.90 10.66
C TYR A 527 -13.25 -25.96 9.86
N GLN A 528 -13.75 -25.57 8.68
CA GLN A 528 -14.50 -26.45 7.77
C GLN A 528 -15.59 -27.27 8.49
N GLN A 529 -15.85 -28.53 8.16
CA GLN A 529 -16.94 -29.33 8.75
C GLN A 529 -16.61 -29.95 10.11
N GLU A 530 -15.50 -29.56 10.74
CA GLU A 530 -15.06 -30.13 12.02
C GLU A 530 -15.83 -29.51 13.19
N VAL A 531 -16.43 -30.35 14.04
CA VAL A 531 -17.11 -29.91 15.26
C VAL A 531 -16.37 -30.48 16.48
N LYS A 532 -15.96 -29.59 17.39
CA LYS A 532 -15.25 -29.93 18.63
C LYS A 532 -16.04 -29.42 19.83
N GLN A 533 -15.82 -30.02 21.00
CA GLN A 533 -16.21 -29.41 22.26
C GLN A 533 -15.13 -28.43 22.69
N GLY A 534 -15.54 -27.19 22.99
CA GLY A 534 -14.67 -26.10 23.41
C GLY A 534 -15.23 -25.40 24.64
N VAL A 535 -14.36 -24.61 25.27
CA VAL A 535 -14.73 -23.77 26.41
C VAL A 535 -15.72 -22.70 25.91
N MET A 536 -16.78 -22.43 26.66
CA MET A 536 -17.72 -21.36 26.33
C MET A 536 -17.00 -20.01 26.20
N MET A 537 -17.43 -19.13 25.29
CA MET A 537 -16.73 -17.86 25.04
C MET A 537 -16.60 -16.97 26.29
N TYR A 538 -17.58 -17.03 27.20
CA TYR A 538 -17.62 -16.25 28.44
C TYR A 538 -17.18 -17.03 29.68
N ASP A 539 -16.54 -18.19 29.52
CA ASP A 539 -16.15 -19.01 30.66
C ASP A 539 -15.31 -18.23 31.68
N GLY A 540 -15.76 -18.23 32.93
CA GLY A 540 -15.12 -17.51 34.04
C GLY A 540 -15.44 -16.02 34.13
N MET A 541 -16.07 -15.41 33.12
CA MET A 541 -16.40 -13.98 33.15
C MET A 541 -17.49 -13.67 34.17
N SER A 542 -17.34 -12.53 34.83
CA SER A 542 -18.30 -12.01 35.80
C SER A 542 -19.23 -10.99 35.16
N THR A 543 -20.51 -11.31 35.16
CA THR A 543 -21.63 -10.42 34.82
C THR A 543 -22.22 -9.84 36.11
N ILE A 544 -22.32 -8.51 36.17
CA ILE A 544 -22.88 -7.75 37.28
C ILE A 544 -24.13 -7.02 36.82
N LEU A 545 -25.24 -7.31 37.50
CA LEU A 545 -26.49 -6.55 37.41
C LEU A 545 -26.71 -5.82 38.73
N SER A 546 -26.89 -4.51 38.67
CA SER A 546 -27.13 -3.68 39.86
C SER A 546 -28.06 -2.52 39.52
N ALA A 547 -28.59 -1.85 40.53
CA ALA A 547 -29.50 -0.73 40.35
C ALA A 547 -29.31 0.35 41.42
N SER A 548 -29.78 1.56 41.12
CA SER A 548 -29.77 2.70 42.06
C SER A 548 -30.81 2.56 43.18
N LYS A 549 -31.70 1.57 43.08
CA LYS A 549 -32.63 1.15 44.14
C LYS A 549 -32.26 -0.25 44.63
N THR A 550 -32.64 -0.58 45.85
CA THR A 550 -32.39 -1.91 46.43
C THR A 550 -33.12 -3.00 45.63
N LEU A 551 -32.39 -4.04 45.23
CA LEU A 551 -32.95 -5.23 44.59
C LEU A 551 -33.69 -6.05 45.65
N GLU A 552 -34.98 -6.30 45.40
CA GLU A 552 -35.85 -7.07 46.29
C GLU A 552 -36.30 -8.38 45.64
N ASN A 553 -36.79 -9.32 46.45
CA ASN A 553 -37.37 -10.59 45.98
C ASN A 553 -36.47 -11.37 45.00
N TYR A 554 -35.15 -11.36 45.25
CA TYR A 554 -34.22 -12.12 44.43
C TYR A 554 -34.54 -13.62 44.48
N THR A 555 -34.61 -14.24 43.31
CA THR A 555 -34.70 -15.69 43.15
C THR A 555 -33.62 -16.18 42.19
N ASN A 556 -33.15 -17.41 42.41
CA ASN A 556 -32.33 -18.13 41.45
C ASN A 556 -32.71 -19.61 41.45
N THR A 557 -32.79 -20.19 40.26
CA THR A 557 -33.02 -21.61 40.03
C THR A 557 -31.99 -22.15 39.05
N THR A 558 -31.48 -23.35 39.34
CA THR A 558 -30.59 -24.08 38.44
C THR A 558 -31.40 -25.14 37.69
N GLU A 559 -31.42 -25.05 36.37
CA GLU A 559 -32.04 -26.02 35.48
C GLU A 559 -31.26 -27.34 35.44
N ALA A 560 -31.87 -28.41 34.92
CA ALA A 560 -31.20 -29.70 34.76
C ALA A 560 -29.94 -29.65 33.88
N THR A 561 -29.84 -28.65 33.00
CA THR A 561 -28.68 -28.37 32.15
C THR A 561 -27.52 -27.68 32.89
N GLY A 562 -27.77 -27.21 34.12
CA GLY A 562 -26.87 -26.35 34.91
C GLY A 562 -27.14 -24.84 34.70
N GLN A 563 -28.04 -24.47 33.78
CA GLN A 563 -28.33 -23.07 33.46
C GLN A 563 -28.93 -22.37 34.68
N GLN A 564 -28.43 -21.17 34.97
CA GLN A 564 -28.98 -20.33 36.04
C GLN A 564 -30.10 -19.46 35.47
N LYS A 565 -31.23 -19.38 36.17
CA LYS A 565 -32.31 -18.44 35.89
C LYS A 565 -32.59 -17.64 37.15
N TYR A 566 -32.53 -16.32 37.04
CA TYR A 566 -32.72 -15.43 38.17
C TYR A 566 -33.81 -14.41 37.89
N SER A 567 -34.37 -13.87 38.97
CA SER A 567 -35.22 -12.68 38.91
C SER A 567 -35.05 -11.83 40.16
N PHE A 568 -35.43 -10.56 40.06
CA PHE A 568 -35.51 -9.62 41.17
C PHE A 568 -36.49 -8.50 40.84
N THR A 569 -36.91 -7.76 41.85
CA THR A 569 -37.87 -6.65 41.72
C THR A 569 -37.25 -5.33 42.15
N LEU A 570 -37.70 -4.25 41.51
CA LEU A 570 -37.31 -2.88 41.77
C LEU A 570 -38.55 -1.96 41.78
N PRO A 571 -38.67 -1.02 42.72
CA PRO A 571 -39.70 0.01 42.66
C PRO A 571 -39.33 1.09 41.62
N CYS A 572 -40.30 1.55 40.83
CA CYS A 572 -40.13 2.67 39.90
C CYS A 572 -41.29 3.66 40.03
N ASP A 573 -40.97 4.95 39.96
CA ASP A 573 -41.93 6.06 40.01
C ASP A 573 -41.37 7.25 39.21
N SER A 574 -41.87 8.45 39.48
CA SER A 574 -41.45 9.68 38.79
C SER A 574 -40.03 10.14 39.14
N ASN A 575 -39.46 9.67 40.26
CA ASN A 575 -38.04 9.88 40.58
C ASN A 575 -37.14 8.89 39.82
N GLY A 576 -37.73 7.83 39.26
CA GLY A 576 -37.06 6.82 38.46
C GLY A 576 -36.08 5.92 39.20
N LEU A 577 -35.41 5.08 38.41
CA LEU A 577 -34.29 4.25 38.80
C LEU A 577 -33.32 4.08 37.63
N SER A 578 -32.09 3.66 37.93
CA SER A 578 -31.11 3.23 36.95
C SER A 578 -30.80 1.75 37.17
N LEU A 579 -30.83 0.96 36.11
CA LEU A 579 -30.41 -0.44 36.06
C LEU A 579 -29.14 -0.52 35.22
N VAL A 580 -28.11 -1.20 35.71
CA VAL A 580 -26.83 -1.35 34.99
C VAL A 580 -26.46 -2.80 34.78
N TRP A 581 -25.78 -3.06 33.67
CA TRP A 581 -25.14 -4.32 33.33
C TRP A 581 -23.67 -4.06 32.96
N ALA A 582 -22.76 -4.80 33.58
CA ALA A 582 -21.34 -4.79 33.26
C ALA A 582 -20.80 -6.23 33.23
N MET A 583 -19.84 -6.51 32.35
CA MET A 583 -19.23 -7.82 32.22
C MET A 583 -17.71 -7.68 32.06
N ASN A 584 -16.95 -8.43 32.85
CA ASN A 584 -15.50 -8.40 32.83
C ASN A 584 -14.91 -9.74 33.30
N ASP A 585 -13.68 -10.06 32.89
CA ASP A 585 -12.94 -11.22 33.44
C ASP A 585 -12.64 -11.03 34.94
N ASP A 586 -12.45 -9.79 35.39
CA ASP A 586 -12.25 -9.45 36.80
C ASP A 586 -13.56 -8.92 37.43
N LYS A 587 -14.06 -9.67 38.41
CA LYS A 587 -15.26 -9.31 39.19
C LYS A 587 -15.17 -7.92 39.80
N ALA A 588 -14.04 -7.54 40.40
CA ALA A 588 -13.90 -6.27 41.10
C ALA A 588 -13.96 -5.10 40.11
N ILE A 589 -13.41 -5.26 38.91
CA ILE A 589 -13.51 -4.27 37.84
C ILE A 589 -14.96 -4.12 37.38
N ALA A 590 -15.67 -5.23 37.12
CA ALA A 590 -17.09 -5.17 36.72
C ALA A 590 -17.97 -4.48 37.77
N ILE A 591 -17.74 -4.75 39.06
CA ILE A 591 -18.43 -4.06 40.15
C ILE A 591 -18.10 -2.56 40.14
N ALA A 592 -16.82 -2.19 40.04
CA ALA A 592 -16.41 -0.80 40.05
C ALA A 592 -17.01 -0.01 38.87
N GLN A 593 -17.02 -0.60 37.67
CA GLN A 593 -17.64 -0.01 36.47
C GLN A 593 -19.15 0.25 36.68
N ALA A 594 -19.87 -0.77 37.15
CA ALA A 594 -21.31 -0.68 37.42
C ALA A 594 -21.62 0.39 38.49
N GLN A 595 -20.89 0.39 39.61
CA GLN A 595 -21.11 1.34 40.70
C GLN A 595 -20.74 2.78 40.29
N SER A 596 -19.73 2.97 39.45
CA SER A 596 -19.37 4.29 38.92
C SER A 596 -20.52 4.92 38.13
N VAL A 597 -21.21 4.14 37.28
CA VAL A 597 -22.36 4.64 36.50
C VAL A 597 -23.61 4.82 37.37
N LEU A 598 -23.79 4.00 38.39
CA LEU A 598 -24.91 4.17 39.34
C LEU A 598 -24.74 5.39 40.26
N ALA A 599 -23.50 5.84 40.51
CA ALA A 599 -23.24 7.02 41.32
C ALA A 599 -23.87 8.28 40.70
N ASP A 600 -23.83 8.41 39.37
CA ASP A 600 -24.53 9.44 38.61
C ASP A 600 -24.78 9.00 37.15
N SER A 601 -25.92 8.34 36.91
CA SER A 601 -26.24 7.81 35.59
C SER A 601 -26.59 8.89 34.57
N ASN A 602 -27.09 10.05 35.01
CA ASN A 602 -27.40 11.16 34.10
C ASN A 602 -26.11 11.82 33.60
N ALA A 603 -25.11 12.00 34.47
CA ALA A 603 -23.81 12.49 34.06
C ALA A 603 -23.11 11.52 33.08
N ALA A 604 -23.18 10.21 33.33
CA ALA A 604 -22.62 9.22 32.40
C ALA A 604 -23.34 9.21 31.02
N LEU A 605 -24.65 9.47 30.99
CA LEU A 605 -25.40 9.63 29.75
C LEU A 605 -25.00 10.91 29.01
N GLU A 606 -24.90 12.03 29.71
CA GLU A 606 -24.43 13.32 29.16
C GLU A 606 -23.03 13.17 28.57
N GLU A 607 -22.10 12.53 29.30
CA GLU A 607 -20.75 12.24 28.82
C GLU A 607 -20.74 11.40 27.53
N LYS A 608 -21.60 10.38 27.42
CA LYS A 608 -21.74 9.58 26.19
C LYS A 608 -22.32 10.41 25.04
N THR A 609 -23.32 11.25 25.30
CA THR A 609 -23.88 12.16 24.29
C THR A 609 -22.83 13.15 23.80
N ASP A 610 -22.09 13.78 24.71
CA ASP A 610 -21.03 14.74 24.41
C ASP A 610 -19.91 14.09 23.61
N HIS A 611 -19.49 12.88 23.99
CA HIS A 611 -18.48 12.13 23.25
C HIS A 611 -18.91 11.85 21.80
N MET A 612 -20.13 11.36 21.57
CA MET A 612 -20.61 11.10 20.20
C MET A 612 -20.76 12.38 19.38
N ASN A 613 -21.21 13.47 19.99
CA ASN A 613 -21.28 14.77 19.32
C ASN A 613 -19.90 15.35 19.04
N ASP A 614 -18.92 15.16 19.92
CA ASP A 614 -17.52 15.56 19.68
C ASP A 614 -16.95 14.83 18.46
N LEU A 615 -17.12 13.50 18.37
CA LEU A 615 -16.68 12.74 17.21
C LEU A 615 -17.30 13.28 15.90
N LEU A 616 -18.62 13.50 15.88
CA LEU A 616 -19.33 13.93 14.67
C LEU A 616 -19.13 15.41 14.30
N ASN A 617 -18.74 16.27 15.27
CA ASN A 617 -18.47 17.69 14.99
C ASN A 617 -16.98 17.96 14.71
N ASN A 618 -16.08 17.25 15.38
CA ASN A 618 -14.66 17.61 15.44
C ASN A 618 -13.72 16.64 14.73
N GLN A 619 -14.13 15.37 14.56
CA GLN A 619 -13.26 14.36 13.96
C GLN A 619 -13.50 14.21 12.45
N ILE A 620 -14.71 14.41 11.95
CA ILE A 620 -15.07 14.14 10.55
C ILE A 620 -15.27 15.43 9.75
N PRO A 621 -15.22 15.38 8.41
CA PRO A 621 -15.59 16.52 7.59
C PRO A 621 -17.04 16.94 7.82
N TYR A 622 -17.27 18.24 7.92
CA TYR A 622 -18.62 18.80 7.86
C TYR A 622 -19.13 18.72 6.44
N PHE A 623 -20.42 18.44 6.24
CA PHE A 623 -21.04 18.45 4.92
C PHE A 623 -22.48 18.96 4.97
N ARG A 624 -22.85 19.85 4.04
CA ARG A 624 -24.23 20.25 3.75
C ARG A 624 -24.40 20.37 2.24
N CYS A 625 -25.61 20.07 1.76
CA CYS A 625 -26.05 20.41 0.42
C CYS A 625 -27.53 20.79 0.45
N SER A 626 -28.12 21.11 -0.71
CA SER A 626 -29.55 21.43 -0.81
C SER A 626 -30.48 20.20 -0.73
N ASP A 627 -29.95 19.01 -0.44
CA ASP A 627 -30.70 17.76 -0.30
C ASP A 627 -30.53 17.18 1.12
N ASP A 628 -31.52 17.43 1.98
CA ASP A 628 -31.48 17.04 3.39
C ASP A 628 -31.45 15.52 3.61
N GLU A 629 -31.93 14.71 2.66
CA GLU A 629 -31.85 13.24 2.78
C GLU A 629 -30.40 12.78 2.63
N ILE A 630 -29.66 13.35 1.69
CA ILE A 630 -28.24 13.03 1.49
C ILE A 630 -27.40 13.46 2.70
N VAL A 631 -27.72 14.61 3.31
CA VAL A 631 -27.09 15.04 4.56
C VAL A 631 -27.37 14.04 5.69
N GLN A 632 -28.61 13.56 5.83
CA GLN A 632 -28.94 12.54 6.84
C GLN A 632 -28.19 11.23 6.62
N VAL A 633 -28.12 10.74 5.37
CA VAL A 633 -27.36 9.54 5.01
C VAL A 633 -25.88 9.71 5.36
N TYR A 634 -25.27 10.85 5.01
CA TYR A 634 -23.87 11.15 5.30
C TYR A 634 -23.53 10.99 6.80
N TYR A 635 -24.28 11.65 7.67
CA TYR A 635 -24.03 11.61 9.11
C TYR A 635 -24.43 10.28 9.74
N PHE A 636 -25.45 9.60 9.22
CA PHE A 636 -25.82 8.27 9.70
C PHE A 636 -24.72 7.24 9.42
N LEU A 637 -24.10 7.28 8.24
CA LEU A 637 -22.99 6.39 7.90
C LEU A 637 -21.74 6.68 8.74
N TRP A 638 -21.42 7.94 9.00
CA TRP A 638 -20.33 8.30 9.92
C TRP A 638 -20.59 7.85 11.34
N ALA A 639 -21.82 8.02 11.84
CA ALA A 639 -22.19 7.57 13.18
C ALA A 639 -21.99 6.05 13.31
N ILE A 640 -22.44 5.27 12.33
CA ILE A 640 -22.20 3.82 12.29
C ILE A 640 -20.71 3.50 12.29
N TYR A 641 -19.93 4.14 11.42
CA TYR A 641 -18.49 3.92 11.32
C TYR A 641 -17.79 4.14 12.67
N LEU A 642 -18.12 5.23 13.36
CA LEU A 642 -17.53 5.58 14.66
C LEU A 642 -18.04 4.70 15.80
N MET A 643 -19.31 4.29 15.77
CA MET A 643 -19.87 3.36 16.77
C MET A 643 -19.22 1.97 16.71
N TYR A 644 -18.73 1.55 15.55
CA TYR A 644 -18.06 0.26 15.38
C TYR A 644 -16.59 0.23 15.76
N TYR A 645 -16.04 1.38 16.15
CA TYR A 645 -14.67 1.46 16.57
C TYR A 645 -14.45 0.70 17.89
N ILE A 646 -13.39 -0.11 17.92
CA ILE A 646 -13.00 -0.93 19.05
C ILE A 646 -11.51 -0.77 19.33
N ASP A 647 -11.16 -0.75 20.61
CA ASP A 647 -9.81 -0.76 21.15
C ASP A 647 -9.68 -1.87 22.20
N VAL A 648 -9.03 -2.96 21.78
CA VAL A 648 -8.85 -4.15 22.61
C VAL A 648 -7.56 -4.12 23.41
N ASP A 649 -6.45 -3.78 22.74
CA ASP A 649 -5.05 -3.87 23.18
C ASP A 649 -4.65 -5.23 23.77
N GLU A 650 -5.00 -6.32 23.07
CA GLU A 650 -4.64 -7.67 23.50
C GLU A 650 -4.44 -8.64 22.34
N GLY A 651 -3.42 -9.49 22.44
CA GLY A 651 -3.16 -10.52 21.44
C GLY A 651 -2.81 -9.92 20.08
N PHE A 652 -3.52 -10.32 19.04
CA PHE A 652 -3.43 -9.73 17.69
C PHE A 652 -4.17 -8.39 17.58
N GLU A 653 -5.10 -8.09 18.49
CA GLU A 653 -5.88 -6.85 18.48
C GLU A 653 -5.11 -5.72 19.18
N ARG A 654 -3.98 -5.33 18.59
CA ARG A 654 -3.04 -4.32 19.12
C ARG A 654 -3.33 -2.90 18.69
N TYR A 655 -4.15 -2.75 17.67
CA TYR A 655 -4.49 -1.46 17.11
C TYR A 655 -5.99 -1.32 17.12
N SER A 656 -6.43 -0.18 17.58
CA SER A 656 -7.82 0.20 17.55
C SER A 656 -8.32 0.36 16.12
N HIS A 657 -9.47 -0.21 15.79
CA HIS A 657 -9.93 -0.31 14.40
C HIS A 657 -11.46 -0.30 14.34
N THR A 658 -12.04 -0.03 13.17
CA THR A 658 -13.49 -0.16 12.97
C THR A 658 -13.91 -1.62 12.71
N GLN A 659 -15.13 -2.00 13.07
CA GLN A 659 -15.72 -3.30 12.76
C GLN A 659 -16.67 -3.26 11.55
N THR A 660 -16.95 -4.43 10.97
CA THR A 660 -17.82 -4.57 9.79
C THR A 660 -19.31 -4.52 10.14
N ALA A 661 -19.76 -5.36 11.07
CA ALA A 661 -21.17 -5.46 11.43
C ALA A 661 -21.36 -6.20 12.76
N VAL A 662 -22.43 -5.87 13.47
CA VAL A 662 -22.72 -6.46 14.80
C VAL A 662 -23.30 -7.88 14.71
N ASN A 663 -24.06 -8.21 13.66
CA ASN A 663 -24.85 -9.45 13.63
C ASN A 663 -24.06 -10.70 13.18
N ASN A 664 -23.18 -10.56 12.17
CA ASN A 664 -22.54 -11.69 11.48
C ASN A 664 -21.01 -11.57 11.37
N PHE A 665 -20.44 -10.39 11.66
CA PHE A 665 -19.08 -10.00 11.30
C PHE A 665 -18.40 -9.19 12.41
N LEU A 666 -18.39 -9.73 13.64
CA LEU A 666 -17.58 -9.17 14.73
C LEU A 666 -16.11 -9.10 14.28
N GLY A 667 -15.45 -7.98 14.54
CA GLY A 667 -14.11 -7.68 14.02
C GLY A 667 -14.14 -6.98 12.66
N MET A 668 -12.96 -6.85 12.05
CA MET A 668 -12.79 -6.24 10.73
C MET A 668 -12.58 -7.30 9.67
N HIS A 669 -13.34 -7.21 8.57
CA HIS A 669 -13.08 -8.04 7.40
C HIS A 669 -12.03 -7.44 6.46
N ARG A 670 -11.16 -8.28 5.90
CA ARG A 670 -10.04 -7.87 5.04
C ARG A 670 -10.54 -7.20 3.76
N TYR A 671 -11.61 -7.73 3.18
CA TYR A 671 -12.25 -7.12 2.02
C TYR A 671 -12.78 -5.72 2.35
N ASP A 672 -13.48 -5.59 3.48
CA ASP A 672 -14.14 -4.36 3.93
C ASP A 672 -13.14 -3.26 4.31
N ALA A 673 -11.95 -3.65 4.79
CA ALA A 673 -10.86 -2.73 5.06
C ALA A 673 -10.43 -1.93 3.82
N ASN A 674 -10.65 -2.44 2.59
CA ASN A 674 -10.43 -1.64 1.36
C ASN A 674 -11.33 -0.40 1.27
N ILE A 675 -12.45 -0.39 2.00
CA ILE A 675 -13.37 0.74 2.12
C ILE A 675 -13.09 1.54 3.39
N GLN A 676 -12.87 0.86 4.51
CA GLN A 676 -12.76 1.48 5.82
C GLN A 676 -11.44 2.25 6.02
N ILE A 677 -10.34 1.81 5.39
CA ILE A 677 -9.05 2.51 5.43
C ILE A 677 -9.17 3.90 4.77
N PRO A 678 -9.63 4.04 3.51
CA PRO A 678 -9.75 5.36 2.90
C PRO A 678 -10.82 6.24 3.57
N VAL A 679 -11.91 5.68 4.12
CA VAL A 679 -12.85 6.46 4.95
C VAL A 679 -12.13 7.04 6.18
N GLY A 680 -11.36 6.22 6.90
CA GLY A 680 -10.60 6.66 8.08
C GLY A 680 -9.57 7.75 7.77
N SER A 681 -9.06 7.83 6.53
CA SER A 681 -8.15 8.90 6.10
C SER A 681 -8.77 10.31 6.21
N TRP A 682 -10.10 10.43 6.26
CA TRP A 682 -10.78 11.71 6.42
C TRP A 682 -11.00 12.14 7.87
N ILE A 683 -10.69 11.27 8.84
CA ILE A 683 -10.80 11.60 10.27
C ILE A 683 -9.60 12.44 10.72
N ALA A 684 -9.82 13.47 11.55
CA ALA A 684 -8.75 14.34 12.06
C ALA A 684 -7.68 13.56 12.84
N ASP A 685 -8.09 12.75 13.83
CA ASP A 685 -7.18 11.89 14.57
C ASP A 685 -6.96 10.53 13.89
N LYS A 686 -5.88 10.46 13.11
CA LYS A 686 -5.50 9.25 12.38
C LYS A 686 -5.02 8.13 13.29
N GLU A 687 -4.30 8.47 14.36
CA GLU A 687 -3.67 7.48 15.24
C GLU A 687 -4.74 6.62 15.92
N SER A 688 -5.74 7.29 16.49
CA SER A 688 -6.90 6.60 17.05
C SER A 688 -7.71 5.94 15.93
N TYR A 689 -8.26 6.69 14.98
CA TYR A 689 -9.41 6.19 14.21
C TYR A 689 -9.11 5.66 12.80
N ALA A 690 -7.86 5.71 12.33
CA ALA A 690 -7.52 5.33 10.96
C ALA A 690 -6.39 4.30 10.86
N ASN A 691 -5.29 4.51 11.59
CA ASN A 691 -4.04 3.75 11.43
C ASN A 691 -4.24 2.26 11.69
N GLY A 692 -5.05 1.90 12.70
CA GLY A 692 -5.29 0.50 13.04
C GLY A 692 -6.02 -0.31 11.96
N ASN A 693 -6.82 0.35 11.11
CA ASN A 693 -7.46 -0.31 9.96
C ASN A 693 -6.43 -0.88 8.96
N VAL A 694 -5.20 -0.35 8.96
CA VAL A 694 -4.05 -0.85 8.20
C VAL A 694 -3.19 -1.78 9.05
N LEU A 695 -2.79 -1.33 10.24
CA LEU A 695 -1.73 -1.98 11.03
C LEU A 695 -2.16 -3.30 11.68
N LEU A 696 -3.46 -3.50 11.92
CA LEU A 696 -3.99 -4.75 12.47
C LEU A 696 -3.52 -5.99 11.69
N TRP A 697 -3.50 -5.90 10.36
CA TRP A 697 -3.18 -7.02 9.47
C TRP A 697 -1.72 -7.48 9.56
N LYS A 698 -0.82 -6.65 10.11
CA LYS A 698 0.60 -6.98 10.29
C LYS A 698 0.79 -8.19 11.21
N GLU A 699 -0.10 -8.40 12.16
CA GLU A 699 -0.05 -9.54 13.09
C GLU A 699 -0.17 -10.90 12.40
N MET A 700 -0.66 -10.91 11.15
CA MET A 700 -0.78 -12.14 10.35
C MET A 700 0.50 -12.50 9.57
N LEU A 701 1.52 -11.63 9.56
CA LEU A 701 2.76 -11.86 8.83
C LEU A 701 3.47 -13.18 9.19
N PRO A 702 3.52 -13.64 10.47
CA PRO A 702 4.13 -14.93 10.83
C PRO A 702 3.44 -16.14 10.19
N PHE A 703 2.19 -15.98 9.74
CA PHE A 703 1.36 -17.05 9.16
C PHE A 703 1.14 -16.87 7.64
N ALA A 704 1.72 -15.83 7.05
CA ALA A 704 1.48 -15.45 5.67
C ALA A 704 2.16 -16.38 4.64
N ASP A 705 1.56 -16.49 3.46
CA ASP A 705 2.19 -17.06 2.28
C ASP A 705 2.94 -15.95 1.52
N LEU A 706 4.23 -15.83 1.82
CA LEU A 706 5.13 -14.85 1.20
C LEU A 706 5.41 -15.14 -0.28
N THR A 707 5.05 -16.32 -0.80
CA THR A 707 5.20 -16.63 -2.23
C THR A 707 4.09 -16.00 -3.05
N THR A 708 2.91 -15.84 -2.46
CA THR A 708 1.73 -15.25 -3.11
C THR A 708 1.36 -13.88 -2.58
N GLY A 709 2.01 -13.40 -1.52
CA GLY A 709 1.73 -12.10 -0.89
C GLY A 709 0.42 -12.09 -0.10
N ARG A 710 -0.03 -13.24 0.40
CA ARG A 710 -1.35 -13.41 1.03
C ARG A 710 -1.23 -13.72 2.52
N ILE A 711 -2.13 -13.12 3.30
CA ILE A 711 -2.33 -13.49 4.71
C ILE A 711 -3.40 -14.58 4.81
N PRO A 712 -3.39 -15.43 5.85
CA PRO A 712 -4.37 -16.51 6.03
C PRO A 712 -5.68 -16.04 6.67
N ALA A 713 -5.93 -14.74 6.70
CA ALA A 713 -7.06 -14.15 7.40
C ALA A 713 -7.94 -13.31 6.47
N ASP A 714 -9.24 -13.51 6.62
CA ASP A 714 -10.27 -12.55 6.20
C ASP A 714 -10.83 -11.79 7.40
N ASN A 715 -10.73 -12.33 8.62
CA ASN A 715 -11.13 -11.67 9.86
C ASN A 715 -10.22 -12.19 10.99
N ILE A 716 -10.01 -11.37 12.02
CA ILE A 716 -9.05 -11.57 13.12
C ILE A 716 -9.79 -11.31 14.44
N GLY A 717 -9.33 -12.00 15.49
CA GLY A 717 -9.61 -11.64 16.88
C GLY A 717 -8.33 -11.79 17.71
N LYS A 718 -8.42 -11.66 19.04
CA LYS A 718 -7.24 -11.62 19.93
C LYS A 718 -6.24 -12.75 19.70
N THR A 719 -6.73 -13.97 19.50
CA THR A 719 -5.90 -15.18 19.43
C THR A 719 -6.29 -16.10 18.28
N TRP A 720 -7.13 -15.63 17.37
CA TRP A 720 -7.65 -16.42 16.25
C TRP A 720 -7.66 -15.61 14.95
N TYR A 721 -7.70 -16.32 13.84
CA TYR A 721 -7.92 -15.76 12.50
C TYR A 721 -8.73 -16.73 11.65
N SER A 722 -9.41 -16.22 10.62
CA SER A 722 -10.46 -17.00 9.95
C SER A 722 -9.99 -18.17 9.07
N GLY A 723 -8.69 -18.28 8.80
CA GLY A 723 -8.11 -19.28 7.90
C GLY A 723 -8.45 -19.07 6.41
N LEU A 724 -9.12 -17.95 6.06
CA LEU A 724 -9.50 -17.60 4.70
C LEU A 724 -8.43 -16.71 4.04
N SER A 725 -7.57 -17.34 3.24
CA SER A 725 -6.43 -16.65 2.62
C SER A 725 -6.83 -15.55 1.63
N GLY A 726 -6.05 -14.47 1.60
CA GLY A 726 -6.11 -13.49 0.52
C GLY A 726 -5.22 -12.25 0.73
N GLY A 727 -5.32 -11.34 -0.23
CA GLY A 727 -4.40 -10.20 -0.36
C GLY A 727 -4.90 -8.91 0.28
N VAL A 728 -3.96 -8.02 0.59
CA VAL A 728 -4.17 -6.68 1.16
C VAL A 728 -3.80 -5.57 0.16
N THR A 729 -3.87 -5.87 -1.14
CA THR A 729 -3.39 -5.00 -2.23
C THR A 729 -4.04 -3.62 -2.22
N GLY A 730 -5.36 -3.53 -2.04
CA GLY A 730 -6.04 -2.23 -1.96
C GLY A 730 -5.79 -1.46 -0.66
N HIS A 731 -5.31 -2.13 0.39
CA HIS A 731 -4.94 -1.46 1.66
C HIS A 731 -3.74 -0.54 1.46
N VAL A 732 -2.81 -0.90 0.56
CA VAL A 732 -1.62 -0.10 0.21
C VAL A 732 -2.01 1.31 -0.24
N ILE A 733 -3.03 1.41 -1.09
CA ILE A 733 -3.52 2.70 -1.64
C ILE A 733 -4.11 3.55 -0.51
N GLY A 734 -4.95 2.94 0.34
CA GLY A 734 -5.54 3.63 1.49
C GLY A 734 -4.49 4.06 2.54
N ALA A 735 -3.46 3.25 2.78
CA ALA A 735 -2.37 3.58 3.69
C ALA A 735 -1.56 4.79 3.19
N TRP A 736 -1.29 4.88 1.89
CA TRP A 736 -0.66 6.07 1.30
C TRP A 736 -1.52 7.31 1.49
N LYS A 737 -2.84 7.21 1.30
CA LYS A 737 -3.75 8.33 1.53
C LYS A 737 -3.75 8.82 2.98
N ILE A 738 -3.73 7.91 3.96
CA ILE A 738 -3.57 8.26 5.38
C ILE A 738 -2.25 9.03 5.57
N TYR A 739 -1.16 8.59 4.94
CA TYR A 739 0.11 9.29 4.98
C TYR A 739 0.05 10.67 4.32
N GLU A 740 -0.57 10.82 3.14
CA GLU A 740 -0.76 12.12 2.49
C GLU A 740 -1.52 13.09 3.39
N HIS A 741 -2.52 12.60 4.12
CA HIS A 741 -3.34 13.39 5.02
C HIS A 741 -2.70 13.68 6.39
N SER A 742 -1.56 13.08 6.72
CA SER A 742 -0.93 13.18 8.06
C SER A 742 0.55 13.56 8.06
N ARG A 743 1.29 13.25 6.99
CA ARG A 743 2.76 13.21 6.93
C ARG A 743 3.40 12.35 8.03
N ASP A 744 2.65 11.41 8.61
CA ASP A 744 3.18 10.54 9.65
C ASP A 744 4.11 9.47 9.05
N LYS A 745 5.41 9.76 9.04
CA LYS A 745 6.44 8.83 8.56
C LYS A 745 6.60 7.59 9.45
N ALA A 746 6.23 7.67 10.73
CA ALA A 746 6.29 6.50 11.62
C ALA A 746 5.18 5.50 11.28
N PHE A 747 3.97 5.98 11.01
CA PHE A 747 2.90 5.17 10.45
C PHE A 747 3.29 4.59 9.09
N LEU A 748 3.77 5.44 8.16
CA LEU A 748 4.18 5.01 6.82
C LEU A 748 5.24 3.91 6.88
N GLY A 749 6.25 4.07 7.73
CA GLY A 749 7.30 3.06 7.95
C GLY A 749 6.73 1.73 8.42
N ASN A 750 5.84 1.73 9.40
CA ASN A 750 5.20 0.51 9.90
C ASN A 750 4.33 -0.19 8.84
N ALA A 751 3.57 0.58 8.05
CA ALA A 751 2.76 0.05 6.96
C ALA A 751 3.64 -0.53 5.84
N TYR A 752 4.67 0.21 5.43
CA TYR A 752 5.59 -0.22 4.38
C TYR A 752 6.39 -1.46 4.80
N ASP A 753 6.90 -1.53 6.04
CA ASP A 753 7.60 -2.71 6.54
C ASP A 753 6.73 -3.97 6.45
N PHE A 754 5.44 -3.84 6.78
CA PHE A 754 4.48 -4.93 6.64
C PHE A 754 4.29 -5.33 5.17
N TYR A 755 3.95 -4.40 4.28
CA TYR A 755 3.72 -4.71 2.87
C TYR A 755 4.97 -5.22 2.17
N ARG A 756 6.13 -4.63 2.48
CA ARG A 756 7.44 -5.04 1.99
C ARG A 756 7.72 -6.48 2.37
N ALA A 757 7.55 -6.83 3.64
CA ALA A 757 7.77 -8.19 4.10
C ALA A 757 6.78 -9.20 3.47
N LEU A 758 5.50 -8.82 3.34
CA LEU A 758 4.46 -9.69 2.81
C LEU A 758 4.56 -9.91 1.29
N MET A 759 4.70 -8.83 0.53
CA MET A 759 4.48 -8.80 -0.93
C MET A 759 5.76 -8.78 -1.75
N TRP A 760 6.95 -8.87 -1.14
CA TRP A 760 8.23 -8.77 -1.85
C TRP A 760 8.32 -9.67 -3.10
N ASN A 761 7.78 -10.90 -3.02
CA ASN A 761 7.85 -11.84 -4.14
C ASN A 761 6.65 -11.72 -5.10
N SER A 762 5.53 -11.14 -4.65
CA SER A 762 4.28 -11.07 -5.42
C SER A 762 3.29 -10.10 -4.78
N ILE A 763 2.70 -9.23 -5.59
CA ILE A 763 1.54 -8.43 -5.21
C ILE A 763 0.28 -9.18 -5.66
N PRO A 764 -0.60 -9.61 -4.73
CA PRO A 764 -1.84 -10.28 -5.11
C PRO A 764 -2.68 -9.44 -6.08
N GLY A 765 -3.11 -10.05 -7.19
CA GLY A 765 -4.00 -9.37 -8.13
C GLY A 765 -5.36 -9.02 -7.49
N PHE A 766 -5.85 -7.81 -7.76
CA PHE A 766 -7.14 -7.30 -7.29
C PHE A 766 -7.69 -6.30 -8.31
N TRP A 767 -8.45 -6.75 -9.30
CA TRP A 767 -9.02 -5.92 -10.38
C TRP A 767 -8.04 -4.93 -11.03
N GLY A 768 -6.76 -5.30 -11.14
CA GLY A 768 -5.69 -4.46 -11.69
C GLY A 768 -5.08 -3.45 -10.70
N HIS A 769 -5.63 -3.30 -9.48
CA HIS A 769 -5.04 -2.49 -8.41
C HIS A 769 -3.62 -2.93 -8.02
N GLN A 770 -3.15 -4.12 -8.41
CA GLN A 770 -1.74 -4.49 -8.20
C GLN A 770 -0.76 -3.54 -8.90
N TYR A 771 -1.14 -2.93 -10.04
CA TYR A 771 -0.29 -1.96 -10.74
C TYR A 771 -0.20 -0.64 -9.98
N GLU A 772 -1.33 -0.15 -9.46
CA GLU A 772 -1.36 1.05 -8.62
C GLU A 772 -0.68 0.82 -7.26
N ALA A 773 -0.90 -0.33 -6.63
CA ALA A 773 -0.21 -0.71 -5.41
C ALA A 773 1.31 -0.77 -5.63
N ALA A 774 1.78 -1.25 -6.78
CA ALA A 774 3.21 -1.20 -7.11
C ALA A 774 3.73 0.25 -7.21
N ASP A 775 3.01 1.16 -7.87
CA ASP A 775 3.37 2.60 -7.93
C ASP A 775 3.45 3.21 -6.52
N ILE A 776 2.46 2.91 -5.69
CA ILE A 776 2.42 3.40 -4.31
C ILE A 776 3.55 2.78 -3.47
N LEU A 777 3.84 1.48 -3.58
CA LEU A 777 4.98 0.86 -2.87
C LEU A 777 6.32 1.45 -3.31
N SER A 778 6.47 1.77 -4.60
CA SER A 778 7.64 2.52 -5.11
C SER A 778 7.74 3.89 -4.43
N LYS A 779 6.63 4.64 -4.31
CA LYS A 779 6.61 5.94 -3.62
C LYS A 779 6.92 5.81 -2.13
N MET A 780 6.32 4.84 -1.44
CA MET A 780 6.60 4.54 -0.03
C MET A 780 8.09 4.27 0.19
N ALA A 781 8.70 3.42 -0.65
CA ALA A 781 10.13 3.10 -0.57
C ALA A 781 10.99 4.37 -0.67
N LEU A 782 10.75 5.21 -1.68
CA LEU A 782 11.51 6.44 -1.89
C LEU A 782 11.28 7.46 -0.76
N GLU A 783 10.05 7.59 -0.28
CA GLU A 783 9.67 8.52 0.81
C GLU A 783 10.34 8.15 2.15
N LEU A 784 10.56 6.86 2.37
CA LEU A 784 11.26 6.30 3.53
C LEU A 784 12.78 6.19 3.32
N GLY A 785 13.30 6.62 2.17
CA GLY A 785 14.73 6.69 1.89
C GLY A 785 15.39 5.38 1.45
N TYR A 786 14.61 4.41 0.97
CA TYR A 786 15.15 3.20 0.33
C TYR A 786 15.72 3.53 -1.06
N HIS A 787 16.65 2.68 -1.53
CA HIS A 787 17.31 2.86 -2.83
C HIS A 787 16.33 2.74 -4.01
N GLN A 788 16.62 3.44 -5.11
CA GLN A 788 15.82 3.38 -6.35
C GLN A 788 15.59 1.94 -6.83
N GLN A 789 16.55 1.03 -6.65
CA GLN A 789 16.42 -0.38 -7.00
C GLN A 789 15.25 -1.08 -6.29
N GLU A 790 14.94 -0.67 -5.05
CA GLU A 790 13.79 -1.19 -4.32
C GLU A 790 12.47 -0.61 -4.85
N ALA A 791 12.46 0.65 -5.24
CA ALA A 791 11.31 1.24 -5.93
C ALA A 791 11.05 0.57 -7.29
N ASP A 792 12.11 0.30 -8.06
CA ASP A 792 12.04 -0.37 -9.36
C ASP A 792 11.57 -1.83 -9.23
N HIS A 793 11.94 -2.50 -8.13
CA HIS A 793 11.52 -3.88 -7.85
C HIS A 793 10.00 -4.03 -7.88
N TRP A 794 9.26 -3.11 -7.24
CA TRP A 794 7.79 -3.16 -7.20
C TRP A 794 7.16 -3.10 -8.60
N GLN A 795 7.69 -2.26 -9.49
CA GLN A 795 7.24 -2.17 -10.88
C GLN A 795 7.56 -3.44 -11.69
N ASN A 796 8.73 -4.03 -11.44
CA ASN A 796 9.18 -5.23 -12.13
C ASN A 796 8.33 -6.46 -11.77
N ILE A 797 7.97 -6.65 -10.50
CA ILE A 797 7.22 -7.86 -10.08
C ILE A 797 5.79 -7.91 -10.63
N VAL A 798 5.19 -6.76 -10.94
CA VAL A 798 3.87 -6.70 -11.61
C VAL A 798 3.97 -6.71 -13.13
N ASN A 799 5.19 -6.76 -13.68
CA ASN A 799 5.46 -6.68 -15.11
C ASN A 799 4.75 -5.48 -15.74
N VAL A 800 5.00 -4.28 -15.20
CA VAL A 800 4.33 -3.05 -15.65
C VAL A 800 4.50 -2.80 -17.15
N THR A 801 5.62 -3.25 -17.74
CA THR A 801 5.87 -3.18 -19.19
C THR A 801 4.88 -3.96 -20.05
N ASN A 802 4.15 -4.92 -19.47
CA ASN A 802 3.12 -5.71 -20.14
C ASN A 802 1.69 -5.24 -19.81
N TYR A 803 1.53 -4.11 -19.12
CA TYR A 803 0.22 -3.57 -18.72
C TYR A 803 -0.73 -3.43 -19.91
N GLN A 804 -0.28 -2.84 -21.03
CA GLN A 804 -1.14 -2.64 -22.20
C GLN A 804 -1.64 -3.95 -22.79
N ASN A 805 -0.77 -4.96 -22.93
CA ASN A 805 -1.18 -6.27 -23.42
C ASN A 805 -2.19 -6.94 -22.47
N TRP A 806 -2.03 -6.77 -21.16
CA TRP A 806 -3.00 -7.24 -20.18
C TRP A 806 -4.35 -6.52 -20.34
N PHE A 807 -4.34 -5.19 -20.42
CA PHE A 807 -5.53 -4.36 -20.62
C PHE A 807 -6.28 -4.77 -21.89
N ASP A 808 -5.58 -4.81 -23.02
CA ASP A 808 -6.14 -5.18 -24.33
C ASP A 808 -6.70 -6.61 -24.34
N SER A 809 -6.11 -7.53 -23.56
CA SER A 809 -6.62 -8.91 -23.44
C SER A 809 -7.94 -9.03 -22.68
N LEU A 810 -8.31 -8.00 -21.92
CA LEU A 810 -9.55 -7.96 -21.14
C LEU A 810 -10.65 -7.14 -21.82
N TRP A 811 -10.30 -6.12 -22.61
CA TRP A 811 -11.28 -5.34 -23.35
C TRP A 811 -12.06 -6.21 -24.34
N GLN A 812 -13.39 -6.22 -24.21
CA GLN A 812 -14.32 -7.04 -24.98
C GLN A 812 -13.95 -8.53 -25.04
N LYS A 813 -13.35 -9.04 -23.97
CA LYS A 813 -13.00 -10.45 -23.83
C LYS A 813 -14.20 -11.34 -24.13
N ASN A 814 -13.96 -12.46 -24.81
CA ASN A 814 -15.00 -13.40 -25.25
C ASN A 814 -16.09 -12.79 -26.16
N GLY A 815 -15.84 -11.62 -26.77
CA GLY A 815 -16.74 -11.00 -27.75
C GLY A 815 -17.92 -10.23 -27.14
N VAL A 816 -17.89 -9.93 -25.84
CA VAL A 816 -18.91 -9.10 -25.20
C VAL A 816 -18.61 -7.63 -25.50
N LYS A 817 -19.53 -6.96 -26.21
CA LYS A 817 -19.38 -5.56 -26.63
C LYS A 817 -19.23 -4.63 -25.42
N ASP A 818 -18.30 -3.68 -25.50
CA ASP A 818 -18.07 -2.61 -24.52
C ASP A 818 -17.99 -3.11 -23.07
N TYR A 819 -17.34 -4.26 -22.85
CA TYR A 819 -17.29 -4.92 -21.55
C TYR A 819 -15.86 -5.33 -21.20
N PHE A 820 -15.43 -5.03 -19.97
CA PHE A 820 -14.08 -5.35 -19.52
C PHE A 820 -14.06 -6.68 -18.74
N GLY A 821 -13.33 -7.67 -19.26
CA GLY A 821 -13.02 -8.90 -18.54
C GLY A 821 -14.15 -9.93 -18.45
N ALA A 822 -15.05 -10.01 -19.42
CA ALA A 822 -16.12 -11.01 -19.44
C ALA A 822 -15.57 -12.44 -19.44
N GLY A 823 -15.71 -13.15 -18.32
CA GLY A 823 -15.26 -14.54 -18.17
C GLY A 823 -16.15 -15.53 -18.92
N ASP A 824 -17.46 -15.31 -18.84
CA ASP A 824 -18.51 -16.05 -19.57
C ASP A 824 -19.44 -15.02 -20.22
N PRO A 825 -19.61 -15.03 -21.56
CA PRO A 825 -20.46 -14.06 -22.25
C PRO A 825 -21.95 -14.19 -21.92
N ASN A 826 -22.39 -15.27 -21.27
CA ASN A 826 -23.78 -15.47 -20.86
C ASN A 826 -24.02 -15.17 -19.38
N LYS A 827 -22.99 -14.82 -18.61
CA LYS A 827 -23.07 -14.57 -17.16
C LYS A 827 -22.23 -13.36 -16.79
N LEU A 828 -22.82 -12.18 -16.96
CA LEU A 828 -22.13 -10.93 -16.68
C LEU A 828 -22.24 -10.57 -15.19
N SER A 829 -21.20 -9.91 -14.69
CA SER A 829 -20.99 -9.60 -13.28
C SER A 829 -20.57 -8.15 -13.13
N TRP A 830 -21.10 -7.48 -12.12
CA TRP A 830 -20.80 -6.08 -11.84
C TRP A 830 -19.30 -5.77 -11.70
N THR A 831 -18.47 -6.77 -11.39
CA THR A 831 -17.02 -6.65 -11.21
C THR A 831 -16.30 -6.03 -12.40
N THR A 832 -16.91 -5.99 -13.59
CA THR A 832 -16.41 -5.20 -14.73
C THR A 832 -16.25 -3.72 -14.38
N PHE A 833 -17.19 -3.15 -13.64
CA PHE A 833 -17.17 -1.75 -13.24
C PHE A 833 -16.13 -1.47 -12.16
N ALA A 834 -15.68 -2.48 -11.41
CA ALA A 834 -14.60 -2.30 -10.45
C ALA A 834 -13.28 -1.91 -11.15
N TYR A 835 -13.05 -2.40 -12.38
CA TYR A 835 -11.88 -2.04 -13.20
C TYR A 835 -11.89 -0.58 -13.68
N LEU A 836 -13.03 0.12 -13.64
CA LEU A 836 -13.06 1.56 -13.89
C LEU A 836 -12.28 2.35 -12.82
N ASN A 837 -11.99 1.73 -11.67
CA ASN A 837 -11.07 2.33 -10.70
C ASN A 837 -9.60 2.23 -11.10
N LEU A 838 -9.24 1.66 -12.25
CA LEU A 838 -7.85 1.71 -12.68
C LEU A 838 -7.42 3.15 -12.92
N LYS A 839 -6.18 3.43 -12.52
CA LYS A 839 -5.52 4.69 -12.88
C LYS A 839 -5.51 4.81 -14.40
N ASP A 840 -5.97 5.94 -14.91
CA ASP A 840 -5.98 6.27 -16.34
C ASP A 840 -6.80 5.29 -17.22
N PHE A 841 -7.92 4.74 -16.71
CA PHE A 841 -8.86 4.00 -17.56
C PHE A 841 -9.40 4.95 -18.65
N PRO A 842 -9.34 4.59 -19.95
CA PRO A 842 -9.74 5.50 -21.03
C PRO A 842 -11.20 5.96 -20.91
N GLU A 843 -11.42 7.28 -20.90
CA GLU A 843 -12.75 7.89 -20.70
C GLU A 843 -13.77 7.46 -21.76
N ASP A 844 -13.35 7.35 -23.03
CA ASP A 844 -14.20 6.93 -24.14
C ASP A 844 -14.69 5.48 -23.94
N LEU A 845 -13.79 4.57 -23.59
CA LEU A 845 -14.13 3.18 -23.31
C LEU A 845 -14.98 3.03 -22.03
N ALA A 846 -14.70 3.86 -21.01
CA ALA A 846 -15.50 3.90 -19.79
C ALA A 846 -16.93 4.37 -20.09
N ARG A 847 -17.09 5.44 -20.88
CA ARG A 847 -18.39 5.96 -21.31
C ARG A 847 -19.18 4.90 -22.07
N ASP A 848 -18.56 4.25 -23.07
CA ASP A 848 -19.19 3.17 -23.84
C ASP A 848 -19.69 2.03 -22.93
N MET A 849 -18.87 1.61 -21.95
CA MET A 849 -19.23 0.56 -21.01
C MET A 849 -20.36 0.97 -20.06
N VAL A 850 -20.34 2.20 -19.54
CA VAL A 850 -21.37 2.74 -18.64
C VAL A 850 -22.70 2.89 -19.38
N GLU A 851 -22.70 3.46 -20.58
CA GLU A 851 -23.91 3.68 -21.37
C GLU A 851 -24.51 2.36 -21.87
N THR A 852 -23.66 1.39 -22.26
CA THR A 852 -24.13 0.08 -22.73
C THR A 852 -24.65 -0.80 -21.59
N TRP A 853 -23.98 -0.82 -20.44
CA TRP A 853 -24.25 -1.82 -19.39
C TRP A 853 -24.78 -1.25 -18.08
N ALA A 854 -24.22 -0.15 -17.56
CA ALA A 854 -24.61 0.36 -16.25
C ALA A 854 -25.95 1.11 -16.29
N LEU A 855 -26.23 1.83 -17.39
CA LEU A 855 -27.46 2.60 -17.55
C LEU A 855 -28.62 1.81 -18.15
N ASP A 856 -28.36 0.71 -18.85
CA ASP A 856 -29.39 -0.11 -19.48
C ASP A 856 -30.20 -0.91 -18.45
N ASP A 857 -31.51 -0.63 -18.43
CA ASP A 857 -32.50 -1.28 -17.56
C ASP A 857 -33.25 -2.42 -18.25
N VAL A 858 -32.98 -2.66 -19.54
CA VAL A 858 -33.61 -3.73 -20.34
C VAL A 858 -32.77 -4.99 -20.34
N THR A 859 -31.45 -4.88 -20.54
CA THR A 859 -30.54 -6.04 -20.53
C THR A 859 -29.37 -5.90 -19.59
N GLY A 860 -28.96 -4.67 -19.27
CA GLY A 860 -27.85 -4.34 -18.41
C GLY A 860 -28.13 -4.44 -16.91
N PHE A 861 -27.35 -3.66 -16.14
CA PHE A 861 -27.25 -3.74 -14.68
C PHE A 861 -28.13 -2.73 -13.95
N ASN A 862 -28.81 -1.82 -14.65
CA ASN A 862 -29.59 -0.75 -14.00
C ASN A 862 -30.85 -1.31 -13.32
N ARG A 863 -30.96 -1.10 -12.01
CA ARG A 863 -32.13 -1.46 -11.19
C ARG A 863 -32.56 -0.26 -10.38
N GLN A 864 -33.59 0.44 -10.86
CA GLN A 864 -34.11 1.65 -10.20
C GLN A 864 -33.00 2.71 -9.99
N GLY A 865 -32.11 2.88 -10.98
CA GLY A 865 -30.98 3.80 -10.92
C GLY A 865 -29.78 3.28 -10.12
N GLN A 866 -29.81 2.04 -9.65
CA GLN A 866 -28.71 1.41 -8.93
C GLN A 866 -28.04 0.34 -9.80
N ILE A 867 -26.79 0.00 -9.49
CA ILE A 867 -26.07 -1.07 -10.19
C ILE A 867 -26.34 -2.38 -9.45
N GLY A 868 -27.01 -3.32 -10.14
CA GLY A 868 -27.20 -4.68 -9.66
C GLY A 868 -25.91 -5.50 -9.70
N THR A 869 -25.86 -6.61 -8.97
CA THR A 869 -24.71 -7.54 -8.98
C THR A 869 -24.59 -8.31 -10.30
N ASN A 870 -25.70 -8.41 -11.04
CA ASN A 870 -25.83 -9.12 -12.31
C ASN A 870 -26.62 -8.31 -13.34
N ASP A 871 -26.34 -8.56 -14.61
CA ASP A 871 -27.16 -8.08 -15.73
C ASP A 871 -28.59 -8.68 -15.67
N LEU A 872 -29.55 -8.15 -16.44
CA LEU A 872 -30.97 -8.50 -16.23
C LEU A 872 -31.27 -9.95 -16.61
N VAL A 873 -30.54 -10.48 -17.60
CA VAL A 873 -30.70 -11.87 -18.04
C VAL A 873 -30.24 -12.80 -16.92
N SER A 874 -29.03 -12.59 -16.41
CA SER A 874 -28.49 -13.37 -15.29
C SER A 874 -29.31 -13.21 -14.01
N TRP A 875 -29.85 -12.01 -13.74
CA TRP A 875 -30.74 -11.75 -12.62
C TRP A 875 -32.01 -12.60 -12.70
N GLN A 876 -32.67 -12.63 -13.85
CA GLN A 876 -33.90 -13.41 -14.04
C GLN A 876 -33.63 -14.92 -14.01
N GLU A 877 -32.53 -15.36 -14.64
CA GLU A 877 -32.10 -16.77 -14.58
C GLU A 877 -31.90 -17.23 -13.12
N LEU A 878 -31.28 -16.38 -12.28
CA LEU A 878 -31.07 -16.69 -10.88
C LEU A 878 -32.39 -16.87 -10.12
N ILE A 879 -33.42 -16.05 -10.43
CA ILE A 879 -34.76 -16.20 -9.85
C ILE A 879 -35.42 -17.49 -10.34
N ASP A 880 -35.45 -17.70 -11.66
CA ASP A 880 -36.16 -18.80 -12.29
C ASP A 880 -35.59 -20.17 -11.87
N ASN A 881 -34.27 -20.22 -11.62
CA ASN A 881 -33.58 -21.43 -11.18
C ASN A 881 -33.53 -21.61 -9.64
N GLY A 882 -34.16 -20.71 -8.87
CA GLY A 882 -34.17 -20.78 -7.40
C GLY A 882 -32.80 -20.54 -6.75
N GLY A 883 -31.97 -19.69 -7.35
CA GLY A 883 -30.68 -19.25 -6.81
C GLY A 883 -30.81 -18.29 -5.62
N ASN A 884 -29.66 -17.81 -5.11
CA ASN A 884 -29.62 -16.90 -3.97
C ASN A 884 -30.03 -15.48 -4.37
N THR A 885 -31.26 -15.09 -4.05
CA THR A 885 -31.83 -13.77 -4.39
C THR A 885 -31.66 -12.72 -3.30
N ASN A 886 -30.75 -12.92 -2.36
CA ASN A 886 -30.56 -12.02 -1.20
C ASN A 886 -29.56 -10.87 -1.44
N PHE A 887 -28.62 -11.03 -2.38
CA PHE A 887 -27.50 -10.11 -2.62
C PHE A 887 -27.55 -9.57 -4.05
N MET A 888 -28.71 -9.02 -4.42
CA MET A 888 -28.96 -8.60 -5.81
C MET A 888 -28.49 -7.17 -6.05
N ILE A 889 -28.55 -6.31 -5.04
CA ILE A 889 -27.87 -5.02 -5.01
C ILE A 889 -27.12 -4.96 -3.68
N THR A 890 -25.82 -4.68 -3.72
CA THR A 890 -24.96 -4.65 -2.54
C THR A 890 -24.22 -3.32 -2.46
N PRO A 891 -23.79 -2.91 -1.26
CA PRO A 891 -23.16 -1.62 -1.11
C PRO A 891 -21.76 -1.63 -1.75
N ASP A 892 -20.94 -2.66 -1.58
CA ASP A 892 -19.62 -2.72 -2.20
C ASP A 892 -19.66 -2.64 -3.73
N THR A 893 -20.60 -3.34 -4.37
CA THR A 893 -20.85 -3.24 -5.81
C THR A 893 -21.00 -1.79 -6.24
N ASN A 894 -21.89 -1.06 -5.57
CA ASN A 894 -22.17 0.33 -5.91
C ASN A 894 -21.04 1.27 -5.45
N PHE A 895 -20.27 0.94 -4.41
CA PHE A 895 -19.10 1.74 -4.05
C PHE A 895 -18.03 1.66 -5.14
N PHE A 896 -17.55 0.46 -5.44
CA PHE A 896 -16.48 0.28 -6.42
C PHE A 896 -16.93 0.71 -7.82
N ALA A 897 -18.13 0.34 -8.25
CA ALA A 897 -18.61 0.75 -9.57
C ALA A 897 -18.72 2.28 -9.69
N LEU A 898 -19.42 2.96 -8.77
CA LEU A 898 -19.62 4.40 -8.85
C LEU A 898 -18.30 5.17 -8.73
N LYS A 899 -17.42 4.76 -7.80
CA LYS A 899 -16.10 5.38 -7.66
C LYS A 899 -15.27 5.26 -8.93
N GLY A 900 -15.35 4.11 -9.62
CA GLY A 900 -14.70 3.91 -10.90
C GLY A 900 -15.28 4.81 -12.01
N ILE A 901 -16.60 4.97 -12.07
CA ILE A 901 -17.27 5.84 -13.04
C ILE A 901 -16.85 7.30 -12.84
N TYR A 902 -16.79 7.78 -11.59
CA TYR A 902 -16.24 9.12 -11.28
C TYR A 902 -14.78 9.22 -11.69
N ARG A 903 -13.93 8.27 -11.27
CA ARG A 903 -12.49 8.28 -11.58
C ARG A 903 -12.21 8.26 -13.09
N SER A 904 -13.15 7.76 -13.89
CA SER A 904 -13.05 7.70 -15.35
C SER A 904 -13.61 8.94 -16.08
N GLY A 905 -14.03 9.99 -15.36
CA GLY A 905 -14.48 11.25 -15.96
C GLY A 905 -15.98 11.33 -16.33
N ILE A 906 -16.78 10.30 -16.02
CA ILE A 906 -18.17 10.18 -16.50
C ILE A 906 -19.14 10.78 -15.46
N TYR A 907 -18.94 12.05 -15.12
CA TYR A 907 -19.56 12.70 -13.96
C TYR A 907 -21.08 12.87 -14.07
N ASP A 908 -21.59 13.10 -15.28
CA ASP A 908 -23.02 13.23 -15.58
C ASP A 908 -23.79 11.96 -15.19
N HIS A 909 -23.30 10.79 -15.62
CA HIS A 909 -23.91 9.50 -15.29
C HIS A 909 -23.59 9.07 -13.86
N ALA A 910 -22.39 9.35 -13.36
CA ALA A 910 -21.97 9.02 -12.00
C ALA A 910 -22.89 9.68 -10.96
N ASN A 911 -23.18 10.98 -11.11
CA ASN A 911 -24.07 11.72 -10.23
C ASN A 911 -25.46 11.10 -10.17
N ARG A 912 -26.04 10.81 -11.34
CA ARG A 912 -27.37 10.21 -11.45
C ARG A 912 -27.46 8.87 -10.71
N LEU A 913 -26.50 7.96 -10.96
CA LEU A 913 -26.48 6.64 -10.34
C LEU A 913 -26.18 6.71 -8.83
N THR A 914 -25.30 7.64 -8.42
CA THR A 914 -24.93 7.84 -7.02
C THR A 914 -26.09 8.37 -6.20
N LEU A 915 -26.79 9.41 -6.67
CA LEU A 915 -27.96 9.94 -5.96
C LEU A 915 -29.09 8.91 -5.88
N ALA A 916 -29.33 8.17 -6.96
CA ALA A 916 -30.31 7.09 -6.95
C ALA A 916 -29.94 6.00 -5.93
N HIS A 917 -28.67 5.60 -5.85
CA HIS A 917 -28.23 4.62 -4.84
C HIS A 917 -28.35 5.17 -3.42
N LEU A 918 -27.85 6.38 -3.14
CA LEU A 918 -27.94 6.99 -1.80
C LEU A 918 -29.41 7.12 -1.32
N LYS A 919 -30.35 7.44 -2.21
CA LYS A 919 -31.77 7.54 -1.87
C LYS A 919 -32.44 6.17 -1.78
N ASN A 920 -32.32 5.35 -2.81
CA ASN A 920 -33.08 4.09 -2.91
C ASN A 920 -32.52 2.96 -2.04
N TYR A 921 -31.24 3.02 -1.66
CA TYR A 921 -30.59 2.03 -0.81
C TYR A 921 -30.59 2.45 0.66
N HIS A 922 -30.33 3.74 0.94
CA HIS A 922 -30.16 4.23 2.31
C HIS A 922 -31.36 4.94 2.89
N MET A 923 -32.45 5.22 2.16
CA MET A 923 -33.65 5.83 2.75
C MET A 923 -34.84 4.88 2.74
N LYS A 924 -35.47 4.69 3.91
CA LYS A 924 -36.74 3.97 4.05
C LYS A 924 -37.53 4.51 5.22
N TRP A 925 -38.85 4.61 5.08
CA TRP A 925 -39.74 5.18 6.11
C TRP A 925 -39.40 6.62 6.52
N GLY A 926 -38.71 7.38 5.65
CA GLY A 926 -38.24 8.73 5.95
C GLY A 926 -37.05 8.79 6.91
N ILE A 927 -36.35 7.67 7.13
CA ILE A 927 -35.14 7.59 7.96
C ILE A 927 -33.99 6.92 7.21
N PRO A 928 -32.73 7.25 7.52
CA PRO A 928 -31.60 6.59 6.90
C PRO A 928 -31.39 5.16 7.45
N CYS A 929 -30.94 4.28 6.57
CA CYS A 929 -30.80 2.83 6.73
C CYS A 929 -29.46 2.38 6.11
N ALA A 930 -28.87 1.31 6.64
CA ALA A 930 -27.62 0.74 6.13
C ALA A 930 -27.71 -0.79 6.07
N PRO A 931 -28.55 -1.34 5.17
CA PRO A 931 -28.65 -2.80 5.01
C PRO A 931 -27.37 -3.38 4.42
N GLU A 932 -27.09 -4.64 4.74
CA GLU A 932 -26.00 -5.41 4.13
C GLU A 932 -26.25 -5.66 2.63
N ALA A 933 -27.51 -5.90 2.25
CA ALA A 933 -27.90 -6.11 0.86
C ALA A 933 -29.39 -5.79 0.60
N VAL A 934 -29.74 -5.72 -0.67
CA VAL A 934 -31.11 -5.68 -1.17
C VAL A 934 -31.38 -6.93 -2.02
N ARG A 935 -32.55 -7.53 -1.77
CA ARG A 935 -33.07 -8.73 -2.42
C ARG A 935 -33.62 -8.46 -3.82
N ALA A 936 -33.96 -9.53 -4.54
CA ALA A 936 -34.61 -9.46 -5.84
C ALA A 936 -35.97 -8.73 -5.83
N ASP A 937 -36.68 -8.74 -4.70
CA ASP A 937 -37.95 -8.03 -4.48
C ASP A 937 -37.77 -6.62 -3.91
N TYR A 938 -36.53 -6.11 -3.93
CA TYR A 938 -36.15 -4.81 -3.37
C TYR A 938 -36.33 -4.69 -1.83
N GLY A 939 -36.52 -5.82 -1.14
CA GLY A 939 -36.49 -5.88 0.32
C GLY A 939 -35.06 -5.85 0.88
N PHE A 940 -34.88 -5.31 2.09
CA PHE A 940 -33.60 -5.34 2.79
C PHE A 940 -33.24 -6.76 3.26
N HIS A 941 -31.93 -7.02 3.33
CA HIS A 941 -31.35 -8.28 3.78
C HIS A 941 -30.10 -8.05 4.64
N GLY A 942 -29.80 -9.03 5.50
CA GLY A 942 -28.59 -9.08 6.31
C GLY A 942 -28.61 -8.11 7.50
N ASP A 943 -27.44 -7.66 7.93
CA ASP A 943 -27.27 -6.71 9.04
C ASP A 943 -28.04 -5.39 8.80
N GLN A 944 -28.54 -4.77 9.88
CA GLN A 944 -29.37 -3.56 9.81
C GLN A 944 -28.60 -2.25 9.99
N TYR A 945 -27.36 -2.35 10.45
CA TYR A 945 -26.39 -1.28 10.66
C TYR A 945 -25.06 -1.71 10.03
N SER A 946 -25.06 -2.11 8.76
CA SER A 946 -23.86 -2.65 8.10
C SER A 946 -22.86 -1.54 7.77
N ASN A 947 -21.68 -1.56 8.38
CA ASN A 947 -20.61 -0.59 8.13
C ASN A 947 -19.97 -0.76 6.75
N PHE A 948 -20.34 -1.81 6.01
CA PHE A 948 -19.97 -1.99 4.61
C PHE A 948 -20.48 -0.83 3.72
N ASN A 949 -21.46 -0.07 4.22
CA ASN A 949 -21.98 1.13 3.57
C ASN A 949 -21.06 2.36 3.69
N ALA A 950 -20.01 2.34 4.52
CA ALA A 950 -19.18 3.51 4.79
C ALA A 950 -18.55 4.15 3.54
N GLY A 951 -18.27 3.38 2.48
CA GLY A 951 -17.67 3.90 1.25
C GLY A 951 -18.46 5.02 0.57
N LYS A 952 -19.74 5.19 0.89
CA LYS A 952 -20.61 6.24 0.32
C LYS A 952 -20.22 7.62 0.84
N ILE A 953 -19.59 7.67 2.01
CA ILE A 953 -18.95 8.88 2.53
C ILE A 953 -17.92 9.39 1.51
N LEU A 954 -17.13 8.49 0.91
CA LEU A 954 -16.13 8.87 -0.09
C LEU A 954 -16.77 9.31 -1.40
N LEU A 955 -17.87 8.70 -1.82
CA LEU A 955 -18.63 9.18 -2.98
C LEU A 955 -19.14 10.63 -2.79
N ILE A 956 -19.41 11.03 -1.55
CA ILE A 956 -19.81 12.40 -1.22
C ILE A 956 -18.59 13.33 -1.15
N LEU A 957 -17.53 12.93 -0.44
CA LEU A 957 -16.37 13.80 -0.17
C LEU A 957 -15.39 13.88 -1.35
N GLU A 958 -14.97 12.74 -1.86
CA GLU A 958 -13.93 12.67 -2.89
C GLU A 958 -14.52 12.88 -4.27
N ASP A 959 -15.71 12.32 -4.50
CA ASP A 959 -16.28 12.26 -5.83
C ASP A 959 -17.26 13.43 -6.07
N ILE A 960 -18.36 13.57 -5.34
CA ILE A 960 -19.28 14.71 -5.51
C ILE A 960 -18.63 16.05 -5.14
N CYS A 961 -18.01 16.16 -3.97
CA CYS A 961 -17.33 17.40 -3.58
C CYS A 961 -15.99 17.60 -4.30
N GLY A 962 -15.41 16.54 -4.87
CA GLY A 962 -14.14 16.64 -5.58
C GLY A 962 -12.93 16.88 -4.68
N LEU A 963 -13.00 16.51 -3.40
CA LEU A 963 -11.98 16.90 -2.42
C LEU A 963 -10.77 15.96 -2.47
N SER A 964 -9.60 16.57 -2.52
CA SER A 964 -8.34 15.90 -2.19
C SER A 964 -7.44 16.88 -1.46
N TYR A 965 -6.68 16.41 -0.47
CA TYR A 965 -5.60 17.20 0.09
C TYR A 965 -4.39 16.32 0.35
N SER A 966 -3.20 16.90 0.18
CA SER A 966 -1.96 16.25 0.53
C SER A 966 -1.17 17.22 1.38
N LEU A 967 -0.98 16.87 2.64
CA LEU A 967 0.03 17.52 3.42
C LEU A 967 1.36 17.30 2.70
N VAL A 968 1.74 16.07 2.32
CA VAL A 968 3.02 15.77 1.65
C VAL A 968 3.32 16.73 0.49
N GLU A 969 2.41 16.85 -0.48
CA GLU A 969 2.56 17.73 -1.66
C GLU A 969 2.19 19.19 -1.38
N ASN A 970 1.65 19.48 -0.20
CA ASN A 970 1.19 20.78 0.24
C ASN A 970 0.12 21.38 -0.69
N SER A 971 -0.88 20.57 -1.02
CA SER A 971 -1.94 20.88 -1.96
C SER A 971 -3.32 20.62 -1.35
N PHE A 972 -4.26 21.52 -1.64
CA PHE A 972 -5.69 21.32 -1.44
C PHE A 972 -6.36 21.45 -2.81
N THR A 973 -7.08 20.42 -3.23
CA THR A 973 -7.73 20.35 -4.54
C THR A 973 -9.24 20.27 -4.37
N ILE A 974 -9.95 21.02 -5.20
CA ILE A 974 -11.40 20.99 -5.35
C ILE A 974 -11.70 20.77 -6.84
N ALA A 975 -12.11 19.56 -7.19
CA ALA A 975 -12.58 19.19 -8.51
C ALA A 975 -14.07 18.84 -8.44
N ASP A 976 -14.92 19.82 -8.14
CA ASP A 976 -16.30 19.57 -7.77
C ASP A 976 -17.08 18.88 -8.89
N HIS A 977 -17.93 17.93 -8.54
CA HIS A 977 -18.89 17.30 -9.45
C HIS A 977 -20.31 17.49 -8.90
N MET A 978 -20.65 18.69 -8.42
CA MET A 978 -21.93 18.94 -7.77
C MET A 978 -23.10 18.49 -8.68
N PRO A 979 -24.03 17.64 -8.20
CA PRO A 979 -25.20 17.25 -8.95
C PRO A 979 -25.97 18.47 -9.46
N GLN A 980 -26.45 18.39 -10.71
CA GLN A 980 -27.10 19.53 -11.36
C GLN A 980 -28.40 19.97 -10.67
N GLU A 981 -29.03 19.06 -9.93
CA GLU A 981 -30.23 19.33 -9.13
C GLU A 981 -29.94 20.08 -7.81
N TRP A 982 -28.67 20.26 -7.42
CA TRP A 982 -28.31 20.95 -6.19
C TRP A 982 -28.06 22.45 -6.42
N THR A 983 -28.51 23.26 -5.47
CA THR A 983 -28.31 24.72 -5.49
C THR A 983 -27.08 25.15 -4.69
N PHE A 984 -26.60 24.31 -3.77
CA PHE A 984 -25.35 24.53 -3.05
C PHE A 984 -24.80 23.23 -2.48
N MET A 985 -23.50 23.21 -2.21
CA MET A 985 -22.88 22.31 -1.25
C MET A 985 -21.76 23.02 -0.49
N GLU A 986 -21.51 22.59 0.74
CA GLU A 986 -20.56 23.20 1.67
C GLU A 986 -19.90 22.13 2.53
N THR A 987 -18.59 22.25 2.72
CA THR A 987 -17.79 21.35 3.54
C THR A 987 -16.74 22.12 4.36
N TYR A 988 -16.44 21.60 5.55
CA TYR A 988 -15.27 21.98 6.33
C TYR A 988 -14.44 20.72 6.52
N VAL A 989 -13.22 20.70 6.00
CA VAL A 989 -12.30 19.57 6.12
C VAL A 989 -11.40 19.80 7.34
N PRO A 990 -11.41 18.90 8.35
CA PRO A 990 -10.50 19.00 9.47
C PRO A 990 -9.12 18.51 9.02
N ILE A 991 -8.10 19.33 9.29
CA ILE A 991 -6.71 19.02 8.96
C ILE A 991 -5.87 19.15 10.23
N LYS A 992 -5.16 18.06 10.57
CA LYS A 992 -4.19 18.01 11.66
C LYS A 992 -2.79 18.07 11.06
N ASN A 993 -2.03 19.11 11.39
CA ASN A 993 -0.67 19.31 10.88
C ASN A 993 0.23 19.83 12.01
N GLY A 994 1.36 19.16 12.28
CA GLY A 994 2.27 19.55 13.36
C GLY A 994 1.63 19.60 14.76
N GLY A 995 0.63 18.75 15.02
CA GLY A 995 -0.10 18.70 16.28
C GLY A 995 -1.19 19.78 16.46
N GLN A 996 -1.43 20.62 15.45
CA GLN A 996 -2.50 21.62 15.46
C GLN A 996 -3.62 21.24 14.51
N ASN A 997 -4.87 21.46 14.94
CA ASN A 997 -6.07 21.23 14.14
C ASN A 997 -6.59 22.54 13.57
N TYR A 998 -6.98 22.53 12.30
CA TYR A 998 -7.69 23.63 11.66
C TYR A 998 -8.69 23.12 10.62
N TRP A 999 -9.58 24.00 10.18
CA TRP A 999 -10.60 23.70 9.20
C TRP A 999 -10.37 24.47 7.91
N THR A 1000 -10.38 23.77 6.78
CA THR A 1000 -10.48 24.40 5.45
C THR A 1000 -11.92 24.32 4.98
N ARG A 1001 -12.54 25.46 4.69
CA ARG A 1001 -13.92 25.53 4.20
C ARG A 1001 -13.93 25.61 2.68
N PHE A 1002 -14.79 24.83 2.06
CA PHE A 1002 -15.18 24.96 0.66
C PHE A 1002 -16.70 25.10 0.56
N LYS A 1003 -17.17 26.05 -0.23
CA LYS A 1003 -18.58 26.20 -0.59
C LYS A 1003 -18.72 26.49 -2.06
N ILE A 1004 -19.72 25.87 -2.67
CA ILE A 1004 -20.20 26.22 -4.01
C ILE A 1004 -21.68 26.58 -3.94
N LYS A 1005 -22.07 27.63 -4.66
CA LYS A 1005 -23.47 27.99 -4.90
C LYS A 1005 -23.73 28.01 -6.40
N ARG A 1006 -24.87 27.46 -6.81
CA ARG A 1006 -25.35 27.46 -8.19
C ARG A 1006 -26.61 28.30 -8.30
N ASN A 1007 -26.67 29.16 -9.31
CA ASN A 1007 -27.88 29.86 -9.72
C ASN A 1007 -28.00 29.85 -11.24
N GLU A 1008 -29.22 29.70 -11.75
CA GLU A 1008 -29.50 29.74 -13.19
C GLU A 1008 -30.43 30.92 -13.51
N VAL A 1009 -29.99 31.83 -14.38
CA VAL A 1009 -30.77 32.99 -14.81
C VAL A 1009 -30.63 33.16 -16.32
N GLY A 1010 -31.75 33.12 -17.04
CA GLY A 1010 -31.77 33.36 -18.49
C GLY A 1010 -30.97 32.33 -19.32
N GLY A 1011 -30.84 31.09 -18.84
CA GLY A 1011 -30.05 30.03 -19.49
C GLY A 1011 -28.54 30.12 -19.23
N ILE A 1012 -28.09 31.02 -18.35
CA ILE A 1012 -26.72 31.11 -17.87
C ILE A 1012 -26.66 30.52 -16.47
N ILE A 1013 -25.77 29.55 -16.28
CA ILE A 1013 -25.45 28.94 -14.98
C ILE A 1013 -24.28 29.71 -14.39
N ASN A 1014 -24.46 30.25 -13.19
CA ASN A 1014 -23.40 30.85 -12.38
C ASN A 1014 -23.05 29.92 -11.22
N LYS A 1015 -21.76 29.62 -11.06
CA LYS A 1015 -21.20 28.86 -9.94
C LYS A 1015 -20.28 29.79 -9.14
N ASP A 1016 -20.63 30.08 -7.89
CA ASP A 1016 -19.80 30.86 -6.98
C ASP A 1016 -19.03 29.89 -6.07
N LEU A 1017 -17.71 29.81 -6.21
CA LEU A 1017 -16.84 28.96 -5.39
C LEU A 1017 -16.09 29.81 -4.35
N GLU A 1018 -16.22 29.44 -3.08
CA GLU A 1018 -15.59 30.09 -1.94
C GLU A 1018 -14.67 29.07 -1.22
N VAL A 1019 -13.39 29.41 -1.06
CA VAL A 1019 -12.42 28.64 -0.25
C VAL A 1019 -11.86 29.53 0.84
N GLU A 1020 -11.97 29.10 2.10
CA GLU A 1020 -11.50 29.86 3.26
C GLU A 1020 -10.59 29.03 4.15
N ASN A 1021 -9.60 29.70 4.74
CA ASN A 1021 -8.61 29.13 5.67
C ASN A 1021 -7.86 27.89 5.12
N ASN A 1022 -7.65 27.81 3.81
CA ASN A 1022 -6.64 26.90 3.26
C ASN A 1022 -5.25 27.34 3.76
N ARG A 1023 -4.55 26.43 4.45
CA ARG A 1023 -3.19 26.66 4.96
C ARG A 1023 -2.13 25.93 4.15
N LEU A 1024 -2.53 25.26 3.06
CA LEU A 1024 -1.63 24.59 2.13
C LEU A 1024 -1.19 25.56 1.02
N LEU A 1025 0.02 25.36 0.51
CA LEU A 1025 0.67 26.25 -0.44
C LEU A 1025 -0.10 26.32 -1.77
N ASN A 1026 -0.53 25.17 -2.26
CA ASN A 1026 -1.20 25.05 -3.55
C ASN A 1026 -2.70 24.86 -3.32
N LEU A 1027 -3.51 25.74 -3.92
CA LEU A 1027 -4.95 25.57 -4.03
C LEU A 1027 -5.27 25.31 -5.50
N ASN A 1028 -5.78 24.12 -5.81
CA ASN A 1028 -6.18 23.74 -7.15
C ASN A 1028 -7.72 23.74 -7.22
N ILE A 1029 -8.30 24.49 -8.16
CA ILE A 1029 -9.74 24.57 -8.36
C ILE A 1029 -10.04 24.18 -9.80
N GLU A 1030 -10.77 23.08 -9.97
CA GLU A 1030 -11.06 22.43 -11.25
C GLU A 1030 -12.57 22.17 -11.34
N PRO A 1031 -13.40 23.21 -11.52
CA PRO A 1031 -14.85 23.07 -11.42
C PRO A 1031 -15.41 22.26 -12.58
N TRP A 1032 -16.34 21.35 -12.32
CA TRP A 1032 -17.00 20.61 -13.40
C TRP A 1032 -17.87 21.53 -14.26
N LEU A 1033 -17.63 21.44 -15.57
CA LEU A 1033 -18.25 22.31 -16.56
C LEU A 1033 -19.60 21.81 -17.07
N GLU A 1034 -20.13 20.66 -16.64
CA GLU A 1034 -21.46 20.17 -17.06
C GLU A 1034 -21.66 20.12 -18.59
N ASP A 1035 -20.60 19.83 -19.35
CA ASP A 1035 -20.57 19.84 -20.82
C ASP A 1035 -21.00 21.16 -21.48
N ILE A 1036 -20.95 22.27 -20.72
CA ILE A 1036 -21.23 23.62 -21.22
C ILE A 1036 -19.94 24.44 -21.38
N SER A 1037 -19.99 25.43 -22.29
CA SER A 1037 -18.86 26.34 -22.52
C SER A 1037 -18.78 27.43 -21.45
N VAL A 1038 -17.57 27.71 -20.96
CA VAL A 1038 -17.31 28.80 -20.02
C VAL A 1038 -17.44 30.16 -20.73
N LEU A 1039 -18.28 31.05 -20.19
CA LEU A 1039 -18.46 32.42 -20.69
C LEU A 1039 -17.50 33.42 -20.04
N GLU A 1040 -17.28 33.29 -18.74
CA GLU A 1040 -16.39 34.10 -17.89
C GLU A 1040 -15.89 33.20 -16.74
N ALA A 1041 -14.64 33.37 -16.31
CA ALA A 1041 -13.97 32.56 -15.29
C ALA A 1041 -13.38 33.43 -14.18
#